data_AF-A0A2A4F6K6-F1
#
_entry.id   AF-A0A2A4F6K6-F1
#
_cell.length_a   1.000
_cell.length_b   1.000
_cell.length_c   1.000
_cell.angle_alpha   90.00
_cell.angle_beta   90.00
_cell.angle_gamma   90.00
#
_symmetry.space_group_name_H-M   'P 1'
#
loop_
_entity.id
_entity.type
_entity.pdbx_description
1 polymer ?
#
loop_
_entity_poly.entity_id
_entity_poly.type
_entity_poly.pdbx_seq_one_letter_code
_entity_poly.pdbx_strand_id
1 'polypeptide(L)'
;MNVFFEESGSFKAGSVLSRQGDAFQVELPGGRRTKVRSKDVLIEFEKPAAAELMERADATAQGIDLEFLWECAPEDEFPFATLGAEYFGTSFGPVERAALVLRMHGSPVYFRRKGRGQYQRAPEEQLKMALASLERKRQQALVQAGYEDELKAGRLPEAFAGKALGLLTKPDKNTIEYKALEAAAAARGISMPRLMLECGGISSPRALHEARFLSEFFPHGTGFAPVTVRALPDDLPEANVQAFSIDDVTTTEIDDAFSVEHLGDGRVRIGVHIAAPALGIERGDAVDAIARTRLSTVYMPGDKITMLPDDVVNVFTLAEGGLRPALSLYVIVNRETQEIVASETRAELVFVKSNLRHNTLDELVTEEALAAGTGEYAHKDDIAVLWPFAQALFEKRQVARAGYGLRREVQRNTDFNFYVDGEHVTITPRRRGSPLDTIVAELAIHANSTWGAFLHDHGVPGIYRTQRAFGAPTGPKRTRMQTSAAPHEGLGVSQYAWSTSPLRRYVDLVNQWQLIACVQHGVMAKLAAPFKPKDADLYAVVQGFDDTYSAYADYQRRMEYFWCLRWLRQENRKHVEASVVKGDLVRLDEIPLLLHVPGLGVHARGTRLLLDVMSLDELTVEASVRLLQVLDAPTVASGTEAEEVEEADEEDEESGKDVVDAADESAESEAEAEAEADGAEEAEDNATPQETDESASADHSTAEPGR
;
A
#
# COMPACT_ATOMS: atom_id res chain seq x y z
N MET A 1 43.79 -12.91 60.06
CA MET A 1 44.30 -13.01 58.69
C MET A 1 43.11 -13.01 57.74
N ASN A 2 43.14 -12.17 56.72
CA ASN A 2 42.08 -11.93 55.73
C ASN A 2 42.62 -12.20 54.33
N VAL A 3 41.73 -12.47 53.38
CA VAL A 3 42.07 -12.72 51.97
C VAL A 3 41.18 -11.93 51.03
N PHE A 4 41.78 -11.37 49.97
CA PHE A 4 41.11 -10.80 48.81
C PHE A 4 41.29 -11.77 47.64
N PHE A 5 40.18 -12.18 47.04
CA PHE A 5 40.14 -13.30 46.10
C PHE A 5 39.10 -13.07 45.02
N GLU A 6 39.24 -13.81 43.92
CA GLU A 6 38.29 -13.81 42.82
C GLU A 6 37.38 -15.03 42.89
N GLU A 7 36.06 -14.82 42.83
CA GLU A 7 35.05 -15.87 42.80
C GLU A 7 34.02 -15.54 41.72
N SER A 8 33.88 -16.43 40.73
CA SER A 8 32.92 -16.30 39.60
C SER A 8 33.01 -14.96 38.86
N GLY A 9 34.22 -14.44 38.65
CA GLY A 9 34.45 -13.16 37.94
C GLY A 9 34.23 -11.91 38.78
N SER A 10 33.93 -12.06 40.08
CA SER A 10 33.80 -10.95 41.04
C SER A 10 34.93 -10.99 42.07
N PHE A 11 35.37 -9.82 42.53
CA PHE A 11 36.36 -9.72 43.61
C PHE A 11 35.70 -9.55 44.96
N LYS A 12 36.17 -10.29 45.95
CA LYS A 12 35.63 -10.27 47.32
C LYS A 12 36.77 -10.29 48.33
N ALA A 13 36.49 -9.81 49.53
CA ALA A 13 37.36 -9.97 50.68
C ALA A 13 36.63 -10.71 51.81
N GLY A 14 37.35 -11.53 52.57
CA GLY A 14 36.81 -12.21 53.73
C GLY A 14 37.88 -12.62 54.76
N SER A 15 37.42 -12.97 55.95
CA SER A 15 38.27 -13.38 57.08
C SER A 15 38.56 -14.88 57.01
N VAL A 16 39.82 -15.30 57.15
CA VAL A 16 40.19 -16.73 57.12
C VAL A 16 39.84 -17.39 58.45
N LEU A 17 38.96 -18.39 58.41
CA LEU A 17 38.59 -19.22 59.57
C LEU A 17 39.54 -20.40 59.76
N SER A 18 39.90 -21.08 58.67
CA SER A 18 40.84 -22.20 58.69
C SER A 18 41.52 -22.38 57.33
N ARG A 19 42.69 -23.02 57.30
CA ARG A 19 43.39 -23.42 56.06
C ARG A 19 43.56 -24.94 56.09
N GLN A 20 43.05 -25.61 55.06
CA GLN A 20 43.17 -27.06 54.89
C GLN A 20 43.79 -27.36 53.52
N GLY A 21 45.07 -27.75 53.52
CA GLY A 21 45.83 -27.98 52.28
C GLY A 21 45.90 -26.71 51.42
N ASP A 22 45.41 -26.82 50.18
CA ASP A 22 45.40 -25.74 49.17
C ASP A 22 44.08 -24.94 49.14
N ALA A 23 43.32 -24.93 50.23
CA ALA A 23 42.09 -24.16 50.34
C ALA A 23 41.93 -23.46 51.69
N PHE A 24 41.37 -22.26 51.64
CA PHE A 24 40.96 -21.43 52.76
C PHE A 24 39.45 -21.58 52.98
N GLN A 25 39.03 -21.73 54.23
CA GLN A 25 37.65 -21.51 54.64
C GLN A 25 37.52 -20.05 55.06
N VAL A 26 36.76 -19.27 54.29
CA VAL A 26 36.68 -17.82 54.40
C VAL A 26 35.27 -17.39 54.79
N GLU A 27 35.15 -16.49 55.76
CA GLU A 27 33.89 -15.86 56.16
C GLU A 27 33.79 -14.46 55.55
N LEU A 28 32.74 -14.23 54.75
CA LEU A 28 32.46 -12.94 54.13
C LEU A 28 31.83 -11.97 55.14
N PRO A 29 31.89 -10.64 54.92
CA PRO A 29 31.29 -9.63 55.79
C PRO A 29 29.81 -9.83 56.16
N GLY A 30 29.04 -10.56 55.35
CA GLY A 30 27.65 -10.95 55.63
C GLY A 30 27.46 -12.28 56.37
N GLY A 31 28.51 -12.84 56.98
CA GLY A 31 28.48 -14.11 57.75
C GLY A 31 28.45 -15.39 56.90
N ARG A 32 28.36 -15.25 55.57
CA ARG A 32 28.41 -16.39 54.63
C ARG A 32 29.82 -16.97 54.58
N ARG A 33 29.93 -18.30 54.70
CA ARG A 33 31.19 -19.04 54.59
C ARG A 33 31.36 -19.63 53.20
N THR A 34 32.53 -19.45 52.60
CA THR A 34 32.90 -20.02 51.31
C THR A 34 34.27 -20.70 51.38
N LYS A 35 34.50 -21.67 50.50
CA LYS A 35 35.78 -22.37 50.36
C LYS A 35 36.52 -21.80 49.15
N VAL A 36 37.63 -21.13 49.39
CA VAL A 36 38.45 -20.46 48.37
C VAL A 36 39.73 -21.25 48.18
N ARG A 37 40.12 -21.64 46.96
CA ARG A 37 41.41 -22.32 46.76
C ARG A 37 42.53 -21.29 46.80
N SER A 38 43.75 -21.66 47.20
CA SER A 38 44.85 -20.69 47.29
C SER A 38 45.14 -20.01 45.95
N LYS A 39 44.92 -20.71 44.83
CA LYS A 39 45.03 -20.15 43.46
C LYS A 39 43.96 -19.11 43.07
N ASP A 40 42.91 -18.95 43.89
CA ASP A 40 41.86 -17.93 43.71
C ASP A 40 42.16 -16.68 44.56
N VAL A 41 43.06 -16.80 45.55
CA VAL A 41 43.48 -15.70 46.44
C VAL A 41 44.51 -14.83 45.74
N LEU A 42 44.26 -13.53 45.71
CA LEU A 42 45.13 -12.52 45.12
C LEU A 42 45.98 -11.81 46.18
N ILE A 43 45.41 -11.51 47.35
CA ILE A 43 46.12 -10.81 48.43
C ILE A 43 45.76 -11.43 49.78
N GLU A 44 46.77 -11.77 50.59
CA GLU A 44 46.63 -12.10 52.00
C GLU A 44 47.00 -10.87 52.84
N PHE A 45 46.22 -10.53 53.89
CA PHE A 45 46.43 -9.32 54.68
C PHE A 45 45.92 -9.42 56.13
N GLU A 46 46.39 -8.54 57.02
CA GLU A 46 45.95 -8.50 58.43
C GLU A 46 45.00 -7.33 58.74
N LYS A 47 45.26 -6.16 58.16
CA LYS A 47 44.47 -4.93 58.29
C LYS A 47 44.33 -4.26 56.92
N PRO A 48 43.24 -3.51 56.63
CA PRO A 48 42.04 -3.31 57.46
C PRO A 48 41.16 -4.58 57.57
N ALA A 49 39.99 -4.49 58.19
CA ALA A 49 39.03 -5.60 58.19
C ALA A 49 38.56 -5.91 56.76
N ALA A 50 38.17 -7.15 56.47
CA ALA A 50 37.77 -7.54 55.11
C ALA A 50 36.62 -6.70 54.52
N ALA A 51 35.65 -6.31 55.35
CA ALA A 51 34.56 -5.43 54.94
C ALA A 51 35.05 -4.03 54.55
N GLU A 52 35.97 -3.48 55.35
CA GLU A 52 36.54 -2.14 55.16
C GLU A 52 37.54 -2.12 53.98
N LEU A 53 38.19 -3.24 53.66
CA LEU A 53 39.09 -3.35 52.52
C LEU A 53 38.37 -3.03 51.21
N MET A 54 37.21 -3.65 50.95
CA MET A 54 36.49 -3.47 49.68
C MET A 54 36.04 -2.03 49.48
N GLU A 55 35.42 -1.43 50.49
CA GLU A 55 34.97 -0.02 50.45
C GLU A 55 36.14 0.94 50.17
N ARG A 56 37.25 0.76 50.90
CA ARG A 56 38.44 1.61 50.72
C ARG A 56 39.14 1.35 49.39
N ALA A 57 39.16 0.10 48.92
CA ALA A 57 39.76 -0.26 47.65
C ALA A 57 38.96 0.29 46.47
N ASP A 58 37.63 0.26 46.52
CA ASP A 58 36.75 0.88 45.53
C ASP A 58 36.95 2.41 45.49
N ALA A 59 36.96 3.07 46.64
CA ALA A 59 37.23 4.52 46.73
C ALA A 59 38.62 4.88 46.19
N THR A 60 39.65 4.08 46.52
CA THR A 60 41.01 4.28 46.02
C THR A 60 41.10 4.02 44.52
N ALA A 61 40.41 3.00 44.00
CA ALA A 61 40.41 2.64 42.58
C ALA A 61 39.85 3.76 41.69
N GLN A 62 38.86 4.51 42.17
CA GLN A 62 38.30 5.67 41.45
C GLN A 62 39.31 6.81 41.27
N GLY A 63 40.28 6.94 42.20
CA GLY A 63 41.34 7.94 42.14
C GLY A 63 42.58 7.52 41.33
N ILE A 64 42.60 6.30 40.77
CA ILE A 64 43.72 5.82 39.95
C ILE A 64 43.58 6.36 38.51
N ASP A 65 44.57 7.13 38.08
CA ASP A 65 44.79 7.56 36.71
C ASP A 65 45.19 6.35 35.85
N LEU A 66 44.31 6.00 34.90
CA LEU A 66 44.49 4.85 34.02
C LEU A 66 45.57 5.07 32.98
N GLU A 67 45.74 6.30 32.52
CA GLU A 67 46.73 6.63 31.48
C GLU A 67 48.13 6.51 32.06
N PHE A 68 48.36 7.15 33.21
CA PHE A 68 49.64 7.02 33.91
C PHE A 68 49.92 5.56 34.36
N LEU A 69 48.91 4.85 34.85
CA LEU A 69 49.07 3.43 35.22
C LEU A 69 49.42 2.57 34.00
N TRP A 70 48.86 2.86 32.83
CA TRP A 70 49.16 2.15 31.58
C TRP A 70 50.56 2.50 31.05
N GLU A 71 51.00 3.75 31.17
CA GLU A 71 52.36 4.19 30.80
C GLU A 71 53.43 3.50 31.64
N CYS A 72 53.18 3.32 32.94
CA CYS A 72 54.07 2.58 33.84
C CYS A 72 54.06 1.06 33.57
N ALA A 73 53.04 0.54 32.91
CA ALA A 73 52.88 -0.91 32.76
C ALA A 73 53.85 -1.55 31.75
N PRO A 74 54.36 -2.76 32.03
CA PRO A 74 55.11 -3.55 31.05
C PRO A 74 54.29 -3.93 29.79
N GLU A 75 54.98 -4.12 28.66
CA GLU A 75 54.38 -4.61 27.40
C GLU A 75 53.94 -6.08 27.48
N ASP A 76 54.73 -6.89 28.17
CA ASP A 76 54.49 -8.31 28.37
C ASP A 76 53.47 -8.58 29.49
N GLU A 77 53.11 -9.84 29.69
CA GLU A 77 52.25 -10.25 30.80
C GLU A 77 52.93 -9.98 32.16
N PHE A 78 52.20 -9.30 33.06
CA PHE A 78 52.70 -8.93 34.39
C PHE A 78 51.66 -9.18 35.50
N PRO A 79 52.11 -9.51 36.72
CA PRO A 79 51.23 -9.63 37.88
C PRO A 79 50.77 -8.25 38.35
N PHE A 80 49.52 -8.15 38.84
CA PHE A 80 48.90 -6.90 39.28
C PHE A 80 49.70 -6.09 40.31
N ALA A 81 50.56 -6.76 41.10
CA ALA A 81 51.37 -6.12 42.12
C ALA A 81 52.56 -5.32 41.55
N THR A 82 52.94 -5.57 40.29
CA THR A 82 54.10 -4.95 39.61
C THR A 82 54.01 -3.42 39.62
N LEU A 83 52.82 -2.89 39.36
CA LEU A 83 52.59 -1.44 39.25
C LEU A 83 52.42 -0.75 40.61
N GLY A 84 52.39 -1.51 41.71
CA GLY A 84 52.12 -0.96 43.05
C GLY A 84 53.20 0.02 43.51
N ALA A 85 54.47 -0.34 43.33
CA ALA A 85 55.60 0.51 43.75
C ALA A 85 55.77 1.74 42.85
N GLU A 86 55.46 1.60 41.56
CA GLU A 86 55.59 2.66 40.56
C GLU A 86 54.46 3.70 40.68
N TYR A 87 53.23 3.25 40.93
CA TYR A 87 52.06 4.12 41.03
C TYR A 87 51.88 4.74 42.42
N PHE A 88 52.07 3.97 43.50
CA PHE A 88 51.84 4.42 44.90
C PHE A 88 53.14 4.69 45.68
N GLY A 89 54.31 4.54 45.05
CA GLY A 89 55.61 4.69 45.71
C GLY A 89 55.97 3.52 46.63
N THR A 90 56.96 3.72 47.51
CA THR A 90 57.50 2.68 48.41
C THR A 90 56.55 2.24 49.53
N SER A 91 55.34 2.79 49.61
CA SER A 91 54.35 2.47 50.63
C SER A 91 52.98 2.18 50.01
N PHE A 92 52.75 0.94 49.60
CA PHE A 92 51.45 0.46 49.14
C PHE A 92 51.04 -0.83 49.86
N GLY A 93 49.84 -0.80 50.44
CA GLY A 93 49.29 -1.84 51.29
C GLY A 93 48.26 -2.71 50.58
N PRO A 94 47.53 -3.53 51.35
CA PRO A 94 46.45 -4.37 50.83
C PRO A 94 45.34 -3.60 50.10
N VAL A 95 45.03 -2.37 50.54
CA VAL A 95 43.99 -1.52 49.94
C VAL A 95 44.40 -1.08 48.54
N GLU A 96 45.61 -0.54 48.38
CA GLU A 96 46.14 -0.06 47.11
C GLU A 96 46.31 -1.22 46.12
N ARG A 97 46.77 -2.39 46.60
CA ARG A 97 46.85 -3.61 45.78
C ARG A 97 45.48 -4.10 45.30
N ALA A 98 44.48 -4.08 46.16
CA ALA A 98 43.11 -4.43 45.77
C ALA A 98 42.53 -3.40 44.79
N ALA A 99 42.79 -2.11 45.01
CA ALA A 99 42.38 -1.02 44.13
C ALA A 99 42.96 -1.14 42.71
N LEU A 100 44.24 -1.54 42.57
CA LEU A 100 44.86 -1.84 41.28
C LEU A 100 44.13 -2.95 40.54
N VAL A 101 43.83 -4.06 41.23
CA VAL A 101 43.09 -5.18 40.63
C VAL A 101 41.71 -4.73 40.14
N LEU A 102 40.97 -4.01 40.99
CA LEU A 102 39.64 -3.49 40.65
C LEU A 102 39.70 -2.54 39.45
N ARG A 103 40.67 -1.62 39.43
CA ARG A 103 40.82 -0.61 38.38
C ARG A 103 41.25 -1.20 37.04
N MET A 104 42.26 -2.07 37.03
CA MET A 104 42.72 -2.73 35.80
C MET A 104 41.66 -3.68 35.25
N HIS A 105 40.99 -4.44 36.12
CA HIS A 105 39.93 -5.35 35.69
C HIS A 105 38.71 -4.61 35.13
N GLY A 106 38.33 -3.48 35.75
CA GLY A 106 37.24 -2.63 35.27
C GLY A 106 37.55 -1.85 34.00
N SER A 107 38.79 -1.91 33.49
CA SER A 107 39.26 -1.10 32.35
C SER A 107 39.90 -1.97 31.25
N PRO A 108 39.14 -2.89 30.63
CA PRO A 108 39.67 -3.87 29.67
C PRO A 108 40.26 -3.25 28.39
N VAL A 109 39.95 -1.99 28.12
CA VAL A 109 40.53 -1.20 27.02
C VAL A 109 42.01 -0.90 27.26
N TYR A 110 42.40 -0.68 28.52
CA TYR A 110 43.78 -0.41 28.93
C TYR A 110 44.52 -1.71 29.27
N PHE A 111 43.86 -2.65 29.95
CA PHE A 111 44.50 -3.86 30.47
C PHE A 111 43.74 -5.14 30.07
N ARG A 112 44.42 -6.00 29.31
CA ARG A 112 43.89 -7.32 28.94
C ARG A 112 44.18 -8.32 30.03
N ARG A 113 43.14 -9.02 30.47
CA ARG A 113 43.29 -10.13 31.41
C ARG A 113 43.91 -11.34 30.71
N LYS A 114 45.03 -11.85 31.25
CA LYS A 114 45.71 -13.07 30.75
C LYS A 114 45.58 -14.26 31.70
N GLY A 115 45.31 -13.99 32.96
CA GLY A 115 45.12 -14.97 34.00
C GLY A 115 44.50 -14.34 35.25
N ARG A 116 44.61 -15.02 36.38
CA ARG A 116 44.17 -14.47 37.67
C ARG A 116 45.26 -13.57 38.24
N GLY A 117 44.92 -12.30 38.43
CA GLY A 117 45.90 -11.30 38.82
C GLY A 117 46.99 -11.04 37.78
N GLN A 118 46.84 -11.54 36.55
CA GLN A 118 47.79 -11.35 35.46
C GLN A 118 47.15 -10.50 34.36
N TYR A 119 47.86 -9.44 33.98
CA TYR A 119 47.40 -8.44 33.03
C TYR A 119 48.47 -8.21 31.97
N GLN A 120 48.04 -7.75 30.81
CA GLN A 120 48.91 -7.26 29.76
C GLN A 120 48.39 -5.89 29.34
N ARG A 121 49.28 -4.90 29.20
CA ARG A 121 48.86 -3.58 28.71
C ARG A 121 48.39 -3.70 27.25
N ALA A 122 47.36 -2.94 26.88
CA ALA A 122 46.94 -2.85 25.48
C ALA A 122 48.05 -2.17 24.66
N PRO A 123 48.37 -2.65 23.43
CA PRO A 123 49.28 -1.95 22.53
C PRO A 123 48.81 -0.52 22.26
N GLU A 124 49.74 0.43 22.14
CA GLU A 124 49.44 1.86 22.04
C GLU A 124 48.47 2.19 20.90
N GLU A 125 48.68 1.62 19.70
CA GLU A 125 47.78 1.83 18.56
C GLU A 125 46.36 1.31 18.83
N GLN A 126 46.24 0.15 19.47
CA GLN A 126 44.96 -0.47 19.79
C GLN A 126 44.24 0.30 20.91
N LEU A 127 44.98 0.80 21.90
CA LEU A 127 44.45 1.68 22.95
C LEU A 127 43.94 2.99 22.35
N LYS A 128 44.74 3.68 21.52
CA LYS A 128 44.35 4.93 20.85
C LYS A 128 43.09 4.75 20.00
N MET A 129 43.02 3.69 19.19
CA MET A 129 41.82 3.40 18.38
C MET A 129 40.59 3.12 19.25
N ALA A 130 40.73 2.35 20.34
CA ALA A 130 39.63 2.02 21.24
C ALA A 130 39.11 3.25 22.00
N LEU A 131 40.02 4.08 22.53
CA LEU A 131 39.66 5.34 23.20
C LEU A 131 39.01 6.32 22.22
N ALA A 132 39.55 6.47 21.01
CA ALA A 132 38.94 7.31 19.98
C ALA A 132 37.54 6.81 19.58
N SER A 133 37.33 5.49 19.50
CA SER A 133 36.00 4.93 19.24
C SER A 133 35.02 5.17 20.39
N LEU A 134 35.47 5.06 21.65
CA LEU A 134 34.62 5.32 22.82
C LEU A 134 34.25 6.80 22.90
N GLU A 135 35.21 7.69 22.68
CA GLU A 135 34.97 9.13 22.68
C GLU A 135 34.02 9.52 21.53
N ARG A 136 34.20 8.96 20.33
CA ARG A 136 33.25 9.14 19.22
C ARG A 136 31.84 8.67 19.59
N LYS A 137 31.70 7.49 20.21
CA LYS A 137 30.40 6.99 20.68
C LYS A 137 29.78 7.91 21.74
N ARG A 138 30.58 8.42 22.67
CA ARG A 138 30.15 9.37 23.69
C ARG A 138 29.65 10.67 23.07
N GLN A 139 30.38 11.22 22.10
CA GLN A 139 29.98 12.43 21.37
C GLN A 139 28.69 12.20 20.57
N GLN A 140 28.57 11.07 19.88
CA GLN A 140 27.35 10.69 19.17
C GLN A 140 26.15 10.57 20.12
N ALA A 141 26.33 9.98 21.30
CA ALA A 141 25.28 9.88 22.31
C ALA A 141 24.84 11.25 22.86
N LEU A 142 25.78 12.18 23.04
CA LEU A 142 25.47 13.56 23.44
C LEU A 142 24.67 14.29 22.36
N VAL A 143 25.06 14.13 21.09
CA VAL A 143 24.32 14.71 19.95
C VAL A 143 22.91 14.11 19.86
N GLN A 144 22.80 12.78 20.00
CA GLN A 144 21.50 12.09 20.01
C GLN A 144 20.59 12.63 21.11
N ALA A 145 21.11 12.76 22.34
CA ALA A 145 20.37 13.29 23.47
C ALA A 145 19.94 14.75 23.24
N GLY A 146 20.80 15.57 22.64
CA GLY A 146 20.45 16.94 22.26
C GLY A 146 19.27 17.00 21.28
N TYR A 147 19.31 16.17 20.22
CA TYR A 147 18.19 16.07 19.27
C TYR A 147 16.91 15.57 19.94
N GLU A 148 17.02 14.57 20.81
CA GLU A 148 15.90 14.04 21.58
C GLU A 148 15.24 15.12 22.46
N ASP A 149 16.04 15.94 23.15
CA ASP A 149 15.56 17.03 23.99
C ASP A 149 14.86 18.14 23.19
N GLU A 150 15.40 18.51 22.02
CA GLU A 150 14.77 19.46 21.12
C GLU A 150 13.41 18.96 20.61
N LEU A 151 13.35 17.70 20.16
CA LEU A 151 12.11 17.06 19.71
C LEU A 151 11.08 16.97 20.82
N LYS A 152 11.49 16.58 22.03
CA LYS A 152 10.59 16.58 23.21
C LYS A 152 10.04 17.98 23.51
N ALA A 153 10.81 19.02 23.24
CA ALA A 153 10.41 20.42 23.39
C ALA A 153 9.58 20.96 22.21
N GLY A 154 9.20 20.11 21.24
CA GLY A 154 8.40 20.49 20.08
C GLY A 154 9.16 21.31 19.03
N ARG A 155 10.50 21.21 18.99
CA ARG A 155 11.35 21.87 18.00
C ARG A 155 12.05 20.85 17.12
N LEU A 156 12.04 21.07 15.81
CA LEU A 156 12.79 20.24 14.88
C LEU A 156 14.28 20.59 14.94
N PRO A 157 15.19 19.63 15.23
CA PRO A 157 16.61 19.89 15.20
C PRO A 157 17.10 20.23 13.78
N GLU A 158 18.06 21.14 13.65
CA GLU A 158 18.57 21.59 12.34
C GLU A 158 19.07 20.43 11.45
N ALA A 159 19.64 19.40 12.06
CA ALA A 159 20.15 18.22 11.36
C ALA A 159 19.08 17.40 10.61
N PHE A 160 17.80 17.61 10.93
CA PHE A 160 16.65 16.95 10.32
C PHE A 160 16.14 17.69 9.07
N ALA A 161 16.61 18.92 8.82
CA ALA A 161 16.23 19.68 7.63
C ALA A 161 16.53 18.88 6.35
N GLY A 162 15.51 18.74 5.49
CA GLY A 162 15.59 17.94 4.26
C GLY A 162 15.61 16.41 4.44
N LYS A 163 15.63 15.90 5.69
CA LYS A 163 15.62 14.46 5.99
C LYS A 163 14.35 13.96 6.67
N ALA A 164 13.53 14.87 7.21
CA ALA A 164 12.38 14.53 8.05
C ALA A 164 11.41 13.52 7.41
N LEU A 165 11.01 13.73 6.15
CA LEU A 165 10.17 12.75 5.43
C LEU A 165 10.90 11.42 5.17
N GLY A 166 12.19 11.47 4.85
CA GLY A 166 13.03 10.28 4.65
C GLY A 166 13.11 9.39 5.90
N LEU A 167 13.17 10.01 7.08
CA LEU A 167 13.14 9.30 8.38
C LEU A 167 11.81 8.60 8.67
N LEU A 168 10.72 8.95 7.96
CA LEU A 168 9.40 8.34 8.13
C LEU A 168 9.01 7.38 7.00
N THR A 169 9.70 7.44 5.87
CA THR A 169 9.36 6.68 4.64
C THR A 169 10.37 5.57 4.37
N LYS A 170 11.66 5.90 4.34
CA LYS A 170 12.78 4.95 4.13
C LYS A 170 13.88 5.18 5.17
N PRO A 171 13.61 4.92 6.47
CA PRO A 171 14.55 5.22 7.53
C PRO A 171 15.78 4.32 7.52
N ASP A 172 16.96 4.92 7.65
CA ASP A 172 18.14 4.20 8.14
C ASP A 172 18.14 4.20 9.68
N LYS A 173 17.76 3.04 10.24
CA LYS A 173 17.64 2.82 11.69
C LYS A 173 18.97 2.95 12.44
N ASN A 174 20.11 3.00 11.75
CA ASN A 174 21.41 3.17 12.37
C ASN A 174 21.79 4.63 12.62
N THR A 175 21.14 5.56 11.93
CA THR A 175 21.40 7.00 12.03
C THR A 175 21.08 7.55 13.41
N ILE A 176 21.77 8.64 13.77
CA ILE A 176 21.58 9.33 15.05
C ILE A 176 20.20 10.00 15.07
N GLU A 177 19.81 10.57 13.93
CA GLU A 177 18.53 11.26 13.73
C GLU A 177 17.35 10.30 13.94
N TYR A 178 17.38 9.10 13.36
CA TYR A 178 16.33 8.10 13.57
C TYR A 178 16.24 7.67 15.04
N LYS A 179 17.37 7.35 15.68
CA LYS A 179 17.39 6.91 17.08
C LYS A 179 16.90 8.00 18.04
N ALA A 180 17.26 9.26 17.79
CA ALA A 180 16.76 10.39 18.57
C ALA A 180 15.25 10.57 18.40
N LEU A 181 14.73 10.42 17.17
CA LEU A 181 13.30 10.48 16.89
C LEU A 181 12.52 9.37 17.58
N GLU A 182 13.00 8.12 17.47
CA GLU A 182 12.38 6.95 18.10
C GLU A 182 12.36 7.09 19.63
N ALA A 183 13.48 7.49 20.23
CA ALA A 183 13.56 7.72 21.67
C ALA A 183 12.65 8.86 22.14
N ALA A 184 12.60 9.99 21.42
CA ALA A 184 11.74 11.12 21.76
C ALA A 184 10.24 10.76 21.64
N ALA A 185 9.86 10.03 20.58
CA ALA A 185 8.49 9.57 20.37
C ALA A 185 8.05 8.61 21.48
N ALA A 186 8.89 7.63 21.80
CA ALA A 186 8.65 6.69 22.90
C ALA A 186 8.53 7.40 24.25
N ALA A 187 9.41 8.36 24.55
CA ALA A 187 9.37 9.13 25.79
C ALA A 187 8.10 10.00 25.93
N ARG A 188 7.52 10.46 24.81
CA ARG A 188 6.27 11.22 24.78
C ARG A 188 5.02 10.35 24.67
N GLY A 189 5.16 9.04 24.41
CA GLY A 189 4.03 8.13 24.22
C GLY A 189 3.21 8.42 22.96
N ILE A 190 3.83 8.96 21.91
CA ILE A 190 3.18 9.26 20.62
C ILE A 190 3.97 8.62 19.47
N SER A 191 3.35 8.51 18.30
CA SER A 191 4.03 7.98 17.11
C SER A 191 5.08 8.95 16.55
N MET A 192 6.10 8.44 15.87
CA MET A 192 7.12 9.28 15.22
C MET A 192 6.50 10.27 14.20
N PRO A 193 5.53 9.88 13.35
CA PRO A 193 4.80 10.84 12.51
C PRO A 193 4.12 11.96 13.28
N ARG A 194 3.47 11.65 14.41
CA ARG A 194 2.80 12.64 15.24
C ARG A 194 3.80 13.64 15.82
N LEU A 195 4.92 13.14 16.33
CA LEU A 195 6.00 13.98 16.85
C LEU A 195 6.57 14.88 15.76
N MET A 196 6.80 14.36 14.56
CA MET A 196 7.27 15.14 13.41
C MET A 196 6.29 16.23 12.99
N LEU A 197 4.99 15.96 13.02
CA LEU A 197 3.97 16.96 12.73
C LEU A 197 4.01 18.10 13.76
N GLU A 198 4.06 17.75 15.05
CA GLU A 198 4.09 18.74 16.13
C GLU A 198 5.36 19.59 16.15
N CYS A 199 6.49 19.02 15.72
CA CYS A 199 7.77 19.74 15.62
C CYS A 199 7.92 20.55 14.32
N GLY A 200 6.99 20.42 13.36
CA GLY A 200 7.09 21.02 12.03
C GLY A 200 8.06 20.31 11.07
N GLY A 201 8.43 19.06 11.37
CA GLY A 201 9.22 18.20 10.48
C GLY A 201 8.45 17.67 9.28
N ILE A 202 7.13 17.55 9.40
CA ILE A 202 6.21 17.37 8.26
C ILE A 202 5.20 18.51 8.26
N SER A 203 4.83 18.99 7.07
CA SER A 203 3.94 20.14 6.91
C SER A 203 2.47 19.80 7.18
N SER A 204 2.04 18.59 6.82
CA SER A 204 0.69 18.10 7.06
C SER A 204 0.65 16.57 7.04
N PRO A 205 -0.41 15.92 7.56
CA PRO A 205 -0.60 14.49 7.38
C PRO A 205 -0.71 14.09 5.90
N ARG A 206 -1.26 14.96 5.03
CA ARG A 206 -1.30 14.76 3.57
C ARG A 206 0.10 14.56 3.00
N ALA A 207 1.03 15.45 3.35
CA ALA A 207 2.41 15.40 2.88
C ALA A 207 3.12 14.10 3.27
N LEU A 208 2.77 13.48 4.41
CA LEU A 208 3.30 12.19 4.80
C LEU A 208 2.74 11.04 3.94
N HIS A 209 1.43 11.00 3.71
CA HIS A 209 0.81 9.96 2.87
C HIS A 209 1.35 10.03 1.44
N GLU A 210 1.45 11.23 0.89
CA GLU A 210 2.07 11.48 -0.41
C GLU A 210 3.54 11.03 -0.42
N ALA A 211 4.35 11.44 0.56
CA ALA A 211 5.75 11.05 0.60
C ALA A 211 5.97 9.54 0.71
N ARG A 212 5.11 8.82 1.45
CA ARG A 212 5.17 7.35 1.53
C ARG A 212 4.96 6.74 0.15
N PHE A 213 3.86 7.10 -0.50
CA PHE A 213 3.52 6.62 -1.83
C PHE A 213 4.60 6.95 -2.86
N LEU A 214 5.04 8.21 -2.92
CA LEU A 214 6.09 8.64 -3.84
C LEU A 214 7.42 7.93 -3.57
N SER A 215 7.80 7.72 -2.31
CA SER A 215 9.06 7.04 -2.00
C SER A 215 9.10 5.60 -2.53
N GLU A 216 7.95 4.94 -2.57
CA GLU A 216 7.81 3.55 -2.96
C GLU A 216 7.68 3.41 -4.48
N PHE A 217 6.72 4.12 -5.08
CA PHE A 217 6.35 3.95 -6.48
C PHE A 217 6.99 4.98 -7.43
N PHE A 218 7.45 6.12 -6.90
CA PHE A 218 8.08 7.20 -7.67
C PHE A 218 9.41 7.67 -7.05
N PRO A 219 10.38 6.76 -6.79
CA PRO A 219 11.62 7.08 -6.05
C PRO A 219 12.52 8.12 -6.75
N HIS A 220 12.28 8.38 -8.04
CA HIS A 220 12.98 9.38 -8.84
C HIS A 220 12.13 10.62 -9.16
N GLY A 221 10.97 10.76 -8.51
CA GLY A 221 10.00 11.84 -8.73
C GLY A 221 8.94 11.50 -9.78
N THR A 222 7.94 12.37 -9.88
CA THR A 222 6.79 12.26 -10.79
C THR A 222 7.00 12.99 -12.13
N GLY A 223 8.14 13.67 -12.29
CA GLY A 223 8.50 14.34 -13.54
C GLY A 223 8.82 13.36 -14.67
N PHE A 224 8.83 13.87 -15.89
CA PHE A 224 9.23 13.13 -17.08
C PHE A 224 10.52 13.70 -17.65
N ALA A 225 11.37 12.84 -18.20
CA ALA A 225 12.44 13.30 -19.09
C ALA A 225 11.80 13.85 -20.38
N PRO A 226 12.39 14.87 -21.03
CA PRO A 226 11.93 15.34 -22.32
C PRO A 226 11.91 14.19 -23.34
N VAL A 227 10.75 13.98 -23.97
CA VAL A 227 10.56 12.98 -25.01
C VAL A 227 9.96 13.63 -26.24
N THR A 228 10.25 13.07 -27.41
CA THR A 228 9.67 13.50 -28.68
C THR A 228 8.70 12.44 -29.15
N VAL A 229 7.44 12.81 -29.31
CA VAL A 229 6.44 11.93 -29.95
C VAL A 229 6.77 11.82 -31.43
N ARG A 230 6.72 10.60 -31.96
CA ARG A 230 6.91 10.39 -33.38
C ARG A 230 5.77 11.02 -34.18
N ALA A 231 6.07 11.48 -35.40
CA ALA A 231 5.02 11.93 -36.31
C ALA A 231 4.02 10.80 -36.57
N LEU A 232 2.74 11.14 -36.59
CA LEU A 232 1.66 10.23 -36.98
C LEU A 232 1.86 9.76 -38.44
N PRO A 233 1.32 8.60 -38.83
CA PRO A 233 1.32 8.19 -40.24
C PRO A 233 0.64 9.24 -41.13
N ASP A 234 1.31 9.63 -42.23
CA ASP A 234 0.84 10.67 -43.15
C ASP A 234 -0.43 10.28 -43.94
N ASP A 235 -0.77 8.98 -43.97
CA ASP A 235 -1.85 8.40 -44.76
C ASP A 235 -3.08 8.00 -43.92
N LEU A 236 -3.18 8.47 -42.67
CA LEU A 236 -4.37 8.25 -41.84
C LEU A 236 -5.61 8.87 -42.52
N PRO A 237 -6.66 8.10 -42.81
CA PRO A 237 -7.86 8.63 -43.42
C PRO A 237 -8.59 9.57 -42.45
N GLU A 238 -9.17 10.65 -42.97
CA GLU A 238 -10.07 11.51 -42.19
C GLU A 238 -11.48 10.89 -42.15
N ALA A 239 -12.04 10.77 -40.96
CA ALA A 239 -13.38 10.28 -40.74
C ALA A 239 -14.40 11.37 -41.08
N ASN A 240 -15.39 11.04 -41.91
CA ASN A 240 -16.49 11.95 -42.25
C ASN A 240 -17.59 11.93 -41.16
N VAL A 241 -17.21 12.15 -39.90
CA VAL A 241 -18.12 12.21 -38.74
C VAL A 241 -17.71 13.35 -37.82
N GLN A 242 -18.66 13.84 -37.02
CA GLN A 242 -18.39 14.79 -35.94
C GLN A 242 -18.58 14.07 -34.62
N ALA A 243 -17.50 13.95 -33.84
CA ALA A 243 -17.53 13.26 -32.56
C ALA A 243 -17.74 14.22 -31.38
N PHE A 244 -18.25 13.70 -30.27
CA PHE A 244 -18.35 14.39 -28.99
C PHE A 244 -18.00 13.45 -27.84
N SER A 245 -17.31 13.95 -26.82
CA SER A 245 -17.03 13.17 -25.60
C SER A 245 -17.99 13.53 -24.47
N ILE A 246 -18.13 12.65 -23.48
CA ILE A 246 -18.88 12.91 -22.24
C ILE A 246 -17.99 12.45 -21.09
N ASP A 247 -17.48 13.40 -20.32
CA ASP A 247 -16.50 13.13 -19.27
C ASP A 247 -16.84 13.86 -17.96
N ASP A 248 -16.10 13.53 -16.90
CA ASP A 248 -16.09 14.31 -15.68
C ASP A 248 -15.36 15.66 -15.86
N VAL A 249 -15.70 16.64 -15.01
CA VAL A 249 -15.14 18.00 -15.10
C VAL A 249 -13.62 18.05 -14.93
N THR A 250 -13.06 17.08 -14.20
CA THR A 250 -11.62 16.96 -13.93
C THR A 250 -10.87 16.13 -14.97
N THR A 251 -11.56 15.54 -15.96
CA THR A 251 -10.92 14.74 -17.00
C THR A 251 -10.08 15.61 -17.93
N THR A 252 -8.78 15.29 -18.04
CA THR A 252 -7.86 15.92 -19.01
C THR A 252 -7.33 14.93 -20.05
N GLU A 253 -7.30 13.64 -19.75
CA GLU A 253 -6.95 12.56 -20.68
C GLU A 253 -8.27 12.02 -21.26
N ILE A 254 -8.78 12.67 -22.31
CA ILE A 254 -10.04 12.26 -22.95
C ILE A 254 -9.73 11.10 -23.90
N ASP A 255 -10.02 9.89 -23.44
CA ASP A 255 -9.78 8.66 -24.19
C ASP A 255 -10.89 8.38 -25.21
N ASP A 256 -12.14 8.69 -24.92
CA ASP A 256 -13.28 8.25 -25.73
C ASP A 256 -14.20 9.39 -26.21
N ALA A 257 -14.77 9.19 -27.40
CA ALA A 257 -15.78 10.07 -27.99
C ALA A 257 -16.75 9.26 -28.85
N PHE A 258 -17.93 9.82 -29.10
CA PHE A 258 -19.02 9.16 -29.82
C PHE A 258 -19.45 9.97 -31.03
N SER A 259 -19.95 9.29 -32.06
CA SER A 259 -20.63 9.94 -33.19
C SER A 259 -21.89 9.17 -33.59
N VAL A 260 -22.86 9.88 -34.16
CA VAL A 260 -24.09 9.31 -34.69
C VAL A 260 -24.29 9.82 -36.10
N GLU A 261 -24.58 8.91 -37.03
CA GLU A 261 -24.95 9.24 -38.40
C GLU A 261 -26.22 8.49 -38.79
N HIS A 262 -27.23 9.23 -39.25
CA HIS A 262 -28.46 8.64 -39.76
C HIS A 262 -28.24 8.06 -41.16
N LEU A 263 -28.59 6.80 -41.33
CA LEU A 263 -28.55 6.10 -42.62
C LEU A 263 -29.97 5.94 -43.18
N GLY A 264 -30.07 5.40 -44.40
CA GLY A 264 -31.34 4.99 -44.98
C GLY A 264 -31.99 3.81 -44.26
N ASP A 265 -33.29 3.62 -44.48
CA ASP A 265 -34.09 2.46 -44.03
C ASP A 265 -34.17 2.29 -42.50
N GLY A 266 -34.21 3.39 -41.74
CA GLY A 266 -34.34 3.33 -40.28
C GLY A 266 -33.08 2.80 -39.57
N ARG A 267 -31.92 2.89 -40.21
CA ARG A 267 -30.63 2.51 -39.63
C ARG A 267 -29.84 3.75 -39.20
N VAL A 268 -28.97 3.56 -38.23
CA VAL A 268 -27.96 4.55 -37.83
C VAL A 268 -26.59 3.89 -37.76
N ARG A 269 -25.55 4.67 -38.02
CA ARG A 269 -24.17 4.29 -37.71
C ARG A 269 -23.76 5.02 -36.43
N ILE A 270 -23.40 4.26 -35.42
CA ILE A 270 -22.86 4.77 -34.16
C ILE A 270 -21.35 4.52 -34.17
N GLY A 271 -20.55 5.54 -33.91
CA GLY A 271 -19.10 5.46 -33.74
C GLY A 271 -18.71 5.54 -32.27
N VAL A 272 -17.83 4.64 -31.84
CA VAL A 272 -17.06 4.73 -30.59
C VAL A 272 -15.61 4.97 -30.97
N HIS A 273 -15.09 6.16 -30.67
CA HIS A 273 -13.77 6.62 -31.08
C HIS A 273 -12.87 6.64 -29.86
N ILE A 274 -11.79 5.85 -29.87
CA ILE A 274 -10.83 5.81 -28.77
C ILE A 274 -9.52 6.47 -29.23
N ALA A 275 -9.00 7.41 -28.46
CA ALA A 275 -7.69 8.05 -28.65
C ALA A 275 -6.64 7.00 -29.03
N ALA A 276 -5.81 7.28 -30.03
CA ALA A 276 -4.88 6.28 -30.58
C ALA A 276 -3.38 6.57 -30.33
N PRO A 277 -2.91 6.61 -29.06
CA PRO A 277 -1.49 6.77 -28.76
C PRO A 277 -0.59 5.71 -29.39
N ALA A 278 -1.10 4.49 -29.62
CA ALA A 278 -0.37 3.42 -30.29
C ALA A 278 0.04 3.75 -31.74
N LEU A 279 -0.51 4.81 -32.36
CA LEU A 279 -0.09 5.29 -33.68
C LEU A 279 1.19 6.13 -33.66
N GLY A 280 1.58 6.68 -32.51
CA GLY A 280 2.81 7.47 -32.37
C GLY A 280 3.74 7.04 -31.23
N ILE A 281 3.40 5.93 -30.56
CA ILE A 281 4.26 5.23 -29.59
C ILE A 281 4.52 3.82 -30.14
N GLU A 282 5.78 3.41 -30.23
CA GLU A 282 6.19 2.06 -30.63
C GLU A 282 6.72 1.27 -29.43
N ARG A 283 6.47 -0.05 -29.42
CA ARG A 283 7.07 -0.96 -28.42
C ARG A 283 8.60 -0.81 -28.44
N GLY A 284 9.17 -0.50 -27.27
CA GLY A 284 10.59 -0.33 -27.03
C GLY A 284 11.11 1.09 -27.19
N ASP A 285 10.27 2.07 -27.54
CA ASP A 285 10.68 3.47 -27.60
C ASP A 285 10.73 4.14 -26.21
N ALA A 286 11.16 5.41 -26.18
CA ALA A 286 11.31 6.16 -24.92
C ALA A 286 9.98 6.45 -24.21
N VAL A 287 8.89 6.61 -24.96
CA VAL A 287 7.56 6.88 -24.39
C VAL A 287 6.93 5.59 -23.88
N ASP A 288 7.10 4.47 -24.59
CA ASP A 288 6.75 3.14 -24.11
C ASP A 288 7.48 2.81 -22.81
N ALA A 289 8.79 3.05 -22.72
CA ALA A 289 9.54 2.81 -21.49
C ALA A 289 8.97 3.59 -20.29
N ILE A 290 8.52 4.82 -20.50
CA ILE A 290 7.83 5.63 -19.47
C ILE A 290 6.49 4.98 -19.10
N ALA A 291 5.65 4.67 -20.10
CA ALA A 291 4.32 4.10 -19.89
C ALA A 291 4.39 2.73 -19.19
N ARG A 292 5.34 1.87 -19.59
CA ARG A 292 5.60 0.54 -18.99
C ARG A 292 6.12 0.65 -17.56
N THR A 293 6.83 1.73 -17.22
CA THR A 293 7.28 1.97 -15.84
C THR A 293 6.14 2.43 -14.94
N ARG A 294 5.22 3.26 -15.46
CA ARG A 294 4.09 3.80 -14.66
C ARG A 294 2.88 2.89 -14.62
N LEU A 295 2.63 2.12 -15.69
CA LEU A 295 1.54 1.18 -15.94
C LEU A 295 0.12 1.78 -15.92
N SER A 296 -0.17 2.75 -15.06
CA SER A 296 -1.47 3.43 -14.96
C SER A 296 -1.29 4.87 -14.47
N THR A 297 -2.27 5.72 -14.78
CA THR A 297 -2.44 7.02 -14.11
C THR A 297 -2.94 6.77 -12.68
N VAL A 298 -2.40 7.52 -11.72
CA VAL A 298 -2.85 7.54 -10.32
C VAL A 298 -3.80 8.71 -10.15
N TYR A 299 -5.03 8.44 -9.69
CA TYR A 299 -6.02 9.47 -9.39
C TYR A 299 -6.14 9.69 -7.89
N MET A 300 -6.20 10.94 -7.45
CA MET A 300 -6.47 11.28 -6.06
C MET A 300 -7.37 12.51 -6.01
N PRO A 301 -8.18 12.70 -4.97
CA PRO A 301 -8.96 13.92 -4.87
C PRO A 301 -8.07 15.16 -4.94
N GLY A 302 -8.31 16.01 -5.95
CA GLY A 302 -7.58 17.25 -6.19
C GLY A 302 -6.34 17.17 -7.07
N ASP A 303 -5.85 15.97 -7.40
CA ASP A 303 -4.57 15.82 -8.10
C ASP A 303 -4.45 14.46 -8.82
N LYS A 304 -3.44 14.31 -9.67
CA LYS A 304 -3.14 13.05 -10.33
C LYS A 304 -1.70 12.94 -10.78
N ILE A 305 -1.22 11.71 -10.90
CA ILE A 305 0.08 11.40 -11.50
C ILE A 305 -0.19 10.63 -12.79
N THR A 306 -0.02 11.30 -13.94
CA THR A 306 -0.32 10.74 -15.26
C THR A 306 0.61 9.57 -15.63
N MET A 307 0.10 8.62 -16.41
CA MET A 307 0.92 7.55 -17.00
C MET A 307 1.88 8.10 -18.07
N LEU A 308 1.41 9.09 -18.84
CA LEU A 308 2.12 9.68 -19.96
C LEU A 308 2.44 11.17 -19.70
N PRO A 309 3.53 11.70 -20.30
CA PRO A 309 3.82 13.13 -20.26
C PRO A 309 2.71 13.95 -20.92
N ASP A 310 2.45 15.16 -20.42
CA ASP A 310 1.40 16.05 -20.95
C ASP A 310 1.58 16.34 -22.44
N ASP A 311 2.82 16.53 -22.90
CA ASP A 311 3.12 16.74 -24.33
C ASP A 311 2.72 15.55 -25.20
N VAL A 312 2.78 14.32 -24.66
CA VAL A 312 2.31 13.12 -25.33
C VAL A 312 0.79 13.08 -25.30
N VAL A 313 0.18 13.27 -24.13
CA VAL A 313 -1.29 13.28 -23.97
C VAL A 313 -1.95 14.30 -24.90
N ASN A 314 -1.40 15.50 -25.01
CA ASN A 314 -1.93 16.60 -25.83
C ASN A 314 -2.01 16.28 -27.34
N VAL A 315 -1.19 15.35 -27.83
CA VAL A 315 -1.23 14.89 -29.23
C VAL A 315 -2.44 14.00 -29.47
N PHE A 316 -2.76 13.11 -28.53
CA PHE A 316 -3.71 12.01 -28.74
C PHE A 316 -5.06 12.21 -28.05
N THR A 317 -5.12 12.99 -26.97
CA THR A 317 -6.36 13.29 -26.26
C THR A 317 -7.39 13.80 -27.25
N LEU A 318 -8.63 13.30 -27.13
CA LEU A 318 -9.74 13.67 -27.99
C LEU A 318 -10.29 15.06 -27.60
N ALA A 319 -9.41 16.06 -27.62
CA ALA A 319 -9.74 17.44 -27.30
C ALA A 319 -10.46 18.12 -28.47
N GLU A 320 -11.47 18.90 -28.09
CA GLU A 320 -12.37 19.66 -28.96
C GLU A 320 -11.63 20.58 -29.93
N GLY A 321 -12.22 20.75 -31.11
CA GLY A 321 -11.85 21.78 -32.08
C GLY A 321 -10.88 21.32 -33.17
N GLY A 322 -10.58 20.03 -33.27
CA GLY A 322 -9.64 19.53 -34.27
C GLY A 322 -9.77 18.05 -34.60
N LEU A 323 -9.01 17.64 -35.62
CA LEU A 323 -8.80 16.24 -36.00
C LEU A 323 -7.87 15.57 -34.98
N ARG A 324 -8.29 14.42 -34.46
CA ARG A 324 -7.56 13.65 -33.46
C ARG A 324 -7.38 12.20 -33.92
N PRO A 325 -6.20 11.59 -33.74
CA PRO A 325 -5.98 10.19 -34.09
C PRO A 325 -6.80 9.28 -33.18
N ALA A 326 -7.60 8.40 -33.78
CA ALA A 326 -8.45 7.47 -33.07
C ALA A 326 -8.46 6.08 -33.70
N LEU A 327 -8.66 5.08 -32.85
CA LEU A 327 -9.13 3.76 -33.23
C LEU A 327 -10.65 3.75 -33.02
N SER A 328 -11.38 3.74 -34.12
CA SER A 328 -12.84 3.83 -34.13
C SER A 328 -13.47 2.46 -34.31
N LEU A 329 -14.50 2.17 -33.52
CA LEU A 329 -15.45 1.09 -33.75
C LEU A 329 -16.77 1.71 -34.25
N TYR A 330 -17.14 1.39 -35.47
CA TYR A 330 -18.44 1.72 -36.04
C TYR A 330 -19.39 0.53 -35.94
N VAL A 331 -20.62 0.78 -35.52
CA VAL A 331 -21.71 -0.20 -35.54
C VAL A 331 -22.92 0.35 -36.28
N ILE A 332 -23.47 -0.44 -37.20
CA ILE A 332 -24.73 -0.13 -37.88
C ILE A 332 -25.85 -0.77 -37.09
N VAL A 333 -26.78 0.03 -36.59
CA VAL A 333 -27.87 -0.39 -35.71
C VAL A 333 -29.22 -0.15 -36.38
N ASN A 334 -30.10 -1.15 -36.32
CA ASN A 334 -31.51 -0.97 -36.68
C ASN A 334 -32.23 -0.21 -35.55
N ARG A 335 -32.82 0.95 -35.85
CA ARG A 335 -33.45 1.81 -34.82
C ARG A 335 -34.72 1.24 -34.21
N GLU A 336 -35.37 0.27 -34.84
CA GLU A 336 -36.57 -0.36 -34.30
C GLU A 336 -36.19 -1.52 -33.37
N THR A 337 -35.30 -2.41 -33.81
CA THR A 337 -34.94 -3.62 -33.04
C THR A 337 -33.75 -3.42 -32.10
N GLN A 338 -32.99 -2.32 -32.25
CA GLN A 338 -31.70 -2.07 -31.61
C GLN A 338 -30.63 -3.15 -31.92
N GLU A 339 -30.86 -3.98 -32.93
CA GLU A 339 -29.89 -5.00 -33.33
C GLU A 339 -28.74 -4.39 -34.11
N ILE A 340 -27.53 -4.88 -33.82
CA ILE A 340 -26.32 -4.56 -34.58
C ILE A 340 -26.33 -5.41 -35.85
N VAL A 341 -26.34 -4.73 -37.00
CA VAL A 341 -26.37 -5.34 -38.34
C VAL A 341 -24.96 -5.60 -38.87
N ALA A 342 -24.04 -4.69 -38.57
CA ALA A 342 -22.65 -4.76 -38.99
C ALA A 342 -21.77 -3.95 -38.05
N SER A 343 -20.50 -4.32 -37.97
CA SER A 343 -19.46 -3.54 -37.30
C SER A 343 -18.21 -3.41 -38.17
N GLU A 344 -17.45 -2.34 -37.96
CA GLU A 344 -16.21 -2.06 -38.66
C GLU A 344 -15.25 -1.34 -37.70
N THR A 345 -13.97 -1.71 -37.71
CA THR A 345 -12.92 -1.01 -36.94
C THR A 345 -11.96 -0.29 -37.88
N ARG A 346 -11.58 0.95 -37.56
CA ARG A 346 -10.68 1.79 -38.38
C ARG A 346 -9.68 2.56 -37.53
N ALA A 347 -8.45 2.70 -38.01
CA ALA A 347 -7.51 3.70 -37.51
C ALA A 347 -7.60 4.93 -38.42
N GLU A 348 -7.90 6.09 -37.86
CA GLU A 348 -8.28 7.28 -38.63
C GLU A 348 -8.13 8.58 -37.81
N LEU A 349 -8.34 9.73 -38.46
CA LEU A 349 -8.44 11.04 -37.83
C LEU A 349 -9.90 11.45 -37.67
N VAL A 350 -10.36 11.72 -36.45
CA VAL A 350 -11.75 12.06 -36.13
C VAL A 350 -11.84 13.52 -35.70
N PHE A 351 -12.79 14.27 -36.24
CA PHE A 351 -13.03 15.64 -35.81
C PHE A 351 -13.85 15.65 -34.52
N VAL A 352 -13.25 16.13 -33.42
CA VAL A 352 -13.95 16.27 -32.14
C VAL A 352 -14.62 17.63 -32.08
N LYS A 353 -15.94 17.64 -32.12
CA LYS A 353 -16.77 18.86 -32.15
C LYS A 353 -17.01 19.45 -30.77
N SER A 354 -17.22 18.61 -29.75
CA SER A 354 -17.58 19.05 -28.40
C SER A 354 -17.00 18.11 -27.35
N ASN A 355 -16.42 18.64 -26.27
CA ASN A 355 -16.14 17.87 -25.05
C ASN A 355 -17.18 18.21 -23.98
N LEU A 356 -18.16 17.33 -23.77
CA LEU A 356 -19.26 17.55 -22.83
C LEU A 356 -18.88 17.12 -21.40
N ARG A 357 -19.59 17.64 -20.39
CA ARG A 357 -19.33 17.36 -18.98
C ARG A 357 -20.58 16.98 -18.19
N HIS A 358 -20.48 15.91 -17.40
CA HIS A 358 -21.57 15.37 -16.57
C HIS A 358 -22.26 16.43 -15.71
N ASN A 359 -21.47 17.22 -14.97
CA ASN A 359 -21.99 18.28 -14.08
C ASN A 359 -22.80 19.38 -14.80
N THR A 360 -22.72 19.48 -16.12
CA THR A 360 -23.51 20.44 -16.91
C THR A 360 -24.72 19.82 -17.59
N LEU A 361 -24.78 18.49 -17.69
CA LEU A 361 -25.77 17.78 -18.48
C LEU A 361 -26.67 16.84 -17.67
N ASP A 362 -26.19 16.24 -16.57
CA ASP A 362 -26.95 15.21 -15.85
C ASP A 362 -28.32 15.70 -15.34
N GLU A 363 -28.43 16.98 -14.98
CA GLU A 363 -29.71 17.60 -14.57
C GLU A 363 -30.68 17.80 -15.75
N LEU A 364 -30.16 17.91 -16.97
CA LEU A 364 -30.92 18.14 -18.20
C LEU A 364 -31.27 16.83 -18.91
N VAL A 365 -30.39 15.82 -18.83
CA VAL A 365 -30.50 14.54 -19.50
C VAL A 365 -30.99 13.48 -18.51
N THR A 366 -32.30 13.52 -18.22
CA THR A 366 -32.96 12.52 -17.38
C THR A 366 -33.70 11.48 -18.22
N GLU A 367 -34.06 10.34 -17.62
CA GLU A 367 -34.87 9.32 -18.28
C GLU A 367 -36.22 9.89 -18.77
N GLU A 368 -36.86 10.73 -17.95
CA GLU A 368 -38.11 11.40 -18.29
C GLU A 368 -37.93 12.40 -19.44
N ALA A 369 -36.83 13.17 -19.42
CA ALA A 369 -36.52 14.13 -20.46
C ALA A 369 -36.29 13.45 -21.82
N LEU A 370 -35.53 12.34 -21.81
CA LEU A 370 -35.27 11.52 -23.00
C LEU A 370 -36.54 10.84 -23.51
N ALA A 371 -37.34 10.26 -22.62
CA ALA A 371 -38.61 9.62 -23.00
C ALA A 371 -39.62 10.61 -23.60
N ALA A 372 -39.65 11.84 -23.08
CA ALA A 372 -40.53 12.91 -23.58
C ALA A 372 -39.92 13.69 -24.78
N GLY A 373 -38.64 13.49 -25.11
CA GLY A 373 -37.93 14.27 -26.13
C GLY A 373 -37.77 15.76 -25.77
N THR A 374 -37.74 16.09 -24.48
CA THR A 374 -37.69 17.46 -23.95
C THR A 374 -36.27 17.88 -23.56
N GLY A 375 -36.09 19.13 -23.12
CA GLY A 375 -34.78 19.72 -22.82
C GLY A 375 -34.08 20.33 -24.04
N GLU A 376 -33.09 21.20 -23.78
CA GLU A 376 -32.25 21.86 -24.77
C GLU A 376 -30.79 21.78 -24.32
N TYR A 377 -29.98 21.01 -25.04
CA TYR A 377 -28.56 20.77 -24.75
C TYR A 377 -27.84 20.32 -26.02
N ALA A 378 -26.51 20.46 -26.04
CA ALA A 378 -25.70 20.04 -27.17
C ALA A 378 -25.84 18.54 -27.42
N HIS A 379 -25.87 18.14 -28.70
CA HIS A 379 -25.97 16.72 -29.11
C HIS A 379 -27.24 15.99 -28.64
N LYS A 380 -28.35 16.72 -28.39
CA LYS A 380 -29.63 16.14 -27.98
C LYS A 380 -30.11 15.01 -28.90
N ASP A 381 -30.09 15.22 -30.21
CA ASP A 381 -30.56 14.23 -31.17
C ASP A 381 -29.67 12.98 -31.17
N ASP A 382 -28.35 13.17 -31.04
CA ASP A 382 -27.38 12.07 -30.95
C ASP A 382 -27.60 11.26 -29.67
N ILE A 383 -27.74 11.92 -28.51
CA ILE A 383 -27.96 11.28 -27.20
C ILE A 383 -29.30 10.52 -27.21
N ALA A 384 -30.36 11.08 -27.81
CA ALA A 384 -31.64 10.40 -27.99
C ALA A 384 -31.54 9.15 -28.89
N VAL A 385 -30.54 9.08 -29.76
CA VAL A 385 -30.21 7.87 -30.53
C VAL A 385 -29.45 6.86 -29.67
N LEU A 386 -28.44 7.30 -28.93
CA LEU A 386 -27.60 6.43 -28.11
C LEU A 386 -28.34 5.79 -26.94
N TRP A 387 -29.29 6.50 -26.32
CA TRP A 387 -29.96 6.02 -25.10
C TRP A 387 -30.69 4.67 -25.27
N PRO A 388 -31.63 4.48 -26.22
CA PRO A 388 -32.29 3.19 -26.41
C PRO A 388 -31.32 2.06 -26.79
N PHE A 389 -30.23 2.39 -27.49
CA PHE A 389 -29.22 1.42 -27.86
C PHE A 389 -28.42 0.94 -26.63
N ALA A 390 -28.01 1.87 -25.75
CA ALA A 390 -27.37 1.54 -24.48
C ALA A 390 -28.28 0.68 -23.60
N GLN A 391 -29.58 1.00 -23.51
CA GLN A 391 -30.54 0.16 -22.79
C GLN A 391 -30.63 -1.26 -23.38
N ALA A 392 -30.65 -1.40 -24.71
CA ALA A 392 -30.68 -2.71 -25.36
C ALA A 392 -29.40 -3.52 -25.12
N LEU A 393 -28.22 -2.86 -25.14
CA LEU A 393 -26.94 -3.49 -24.77
C LEU A 393 -26.96 -3.97 -23.32
N PHE A 394 -27.41 -3.12 -22.39
CA PHE A 394 -27.54 -3.47 -20.98
C PHE A 394 -28.43 -4.69 -20.81
N GLU A 395 -29.66 -4.68 -21.34
CA GLU A 395 -30.59 -5.81 -21.22
C GLU A 395 -30.01 -7.11 -21.78
N LYS A 396 -29.28 -7.04 -22.90
CA LYS A 396 -28.59 -8.20 -23.46
C LYS A 396 -27.55 -8.77 -22.48
N ARG A 397 -26.78 -7.91 -21.79
CA ARG A 397 -25.86 -8.34 -20.73
C ARG A 397 -26.60 -8.94 -19.54
N GLN A 398 -27.74 -8.37 -19.15
CA GLN A 398 -28.53 -8.90 -18.02
C GLN A 398 -29.04 -10.32 -18.29
N VAL A 399 -29.47 -10.60 -19.52
CA VAL A 399 -29.86 -11.96 -19.94
C VAL A 399 -28.66 -12.93 -19.84
N ALA A 400 -27.47 -12.50 -20.28
CA ALA A 400 -26.27 -13.31 -20.16
C ALA A 400 -25.85 -13.54 -18.70
N ARG A 401 -25.89 -12.50 -17.85
CA ARG A 401 -25.66 -12.58 -16.40
C ARG A 401 -26.59 -13.59 -15.73
N ALA A 402 -27.88 -13.53 -16.05
CA ALA A 402 -28.86 -14.49 -15.54
C ALA A 402 -28.52 -15.93 -15.95
N GLY A 403 -27.98 -16.13 -17.17
CA GLY A 403 -27.43 -17.42 -17.62
C GLY A 403 -26.26 -17.94 -16.79
N TYR A 404 -25.52 -17.07 -16.10
CA TYR A 404 -24.47 -17.41 -15.14
C TYR A 404 -24.96 -17.49 -13.69
N GLY A 405 -26.29 -17.49 -13.47
CA GLY A 405 -26.89 -17.51 -12.13
C GLY A 405 -26.72 -16.20 -11.34
N LEU A 406 -26.30 -15.12 -12.00
CA LEU A 406 -26.13 -13.82 -11.36
C LEU A 406 -27.45 -13.06 -11.33
N ARG A 407 -27.67 -12.33 -10.23
CA ARG A 407 -28.77 -11.37 -10.15
C ARG A 407 -28.56 -10.24 -11.16
N ARG A 408 -29.68 -9.59 -11.51
CA ARG A 408 -29.66 -8.37 -12.31
C ARG A 408 -28.75 -7.35 -11.62
N GLU A 409 -27.86 -6.75 -12.39
CA GLU A 409 -27.05 -5.62 -11.96
C GLU A 409 -27.95 -4.50 -11.45
N VAL A 410 -27.69 -4.06 -10.22
CA VAL A 410 -28.32 -2.87 -9.64
C VAL A 410 -27.25 -1.81 -9.58
N GLN A 411 -27.40 -0.76 -10.39
CA GLN A 411 -26.54 0.41 -10.30
C GLN A 411 -26.80 1.07 -8.95
N ARG A 412 -25.76 1.23 -8.12
CA ARG A 412 -25.90 1.95 -6.84
C ARG A 412 -26.08 3.43 -7.14
N ASN A 413 -26.99 4.06 -6.39
CA ASN A 413 -27.51 5.39 -6.70
C ASN A 413 -26.59 6.57 -6.35
N THR A 414 -25.46 6.35 -5.66
CA THR A 414 -24.63 7.46 -5.17
C THR A 414 -23.14 7.13 -5.26
N ASP A 415 -22.45 7.87 -6.12
CA ASP A 415 -21.01 8.07 -6.14
C ASP A 415 -20.70 9.47 -5.58
N PHE A 416 -19.43 9.88 -5.50
CA PHE A 416 -19.08 11.19 -4.93
C PHE A 416 -17.99 11.89 -5.74
N ASN A 417 -18.20 13.17 -5.99
CA ASN A 417 -17.18 14.04 -6.56
C ASN A 417 -16.45 14.76 -5.43
N PHE A 418 -15.13 14.80 -5.51
CA PHE A 418 -14.28 15.55 -4.60
C PHE A 418 -13.70 16.78 -5.31
N TYR A 419 -13.83 17.94 -4.67
CA TYR A 419 -13.21 19.18 -5.09
C TYR A 419 -12.26 19.64 -3.99
N VAL A 420 -10.97 19.74 -4.30
CA VAL A 420 -9.93 20.09 -3.32
C VAL A 420 -9.27 21.40 -3.72
N ASP A 421 -9.18 22.32 -2.77
CA ASP A 421 -8.43 23.58 -2.86
C ASP A 421 -7.48 23.68 -1.67
N GLY A 422 -6.19 23.41 -1.91
CA GLY A 422 -5.18 23.34 -0.86
C GLY A 422 -5.45 22.24 0.17
N GLU A 423 -5.82 22.64 1.38
CA GLU A 423 -6.19 21.73 2.49
C GLU A 423 -7.71 21.73 2.77
N HIS A 424 -8.50 22.34 1.88
CA HIS A 424 -9.95 22.40 1.95
C HIS A 424 -10.57 21.43 0.93
N VAL A 425 -11.58 20.65 1.35
CA VAL A 425 -12.31 19.74 0.46
C VAL A 425 -13.82 19.97 0.48
N THR A 426 -14.45 19.91 -0.68
CA THR A 426 -15.91 19.80 -0.86
C THR A 426 -16.22 18.44 -1.48
N ILE A 427 -17.12 17.68 -0.85
CA ILE A 427 -17.61 16.39 -1.35
C ILE A 427 -19.07 16.55 -1.72
N THR A 428 -19.44 16.20 -2.95
CA THR A 428 -20.83 16.27 -3.43
C THR A 428 -21.28 14.91 -3.94
N PRO A 429 -22.49 14.45 -3.61
CA PRO A 429 -23.04 13.22 -4.17
C PRO A 429 -23.24 13.39 -5.68
N ARG A 430 -22.87 12.34 -6.43
CA ARG A 430 -23.14 12.17 -7.85
C ARG A 430 -24.10 10.99 -8.00
N ARG A 431 -25.20 11.18 -8.71
CA ARG A 431 -26.10 10.09 -9.02
C ARG A 431 -25.48 9.20 -10.09
N ARG A 432 -25.08 7.99 -9.72
CA ARG A 432 -24.67 6.97 -10.70
C ARG A 432 -25.88 6.36 -11.38
N GLY A 433 -25.67 5.88 -12.60
CA GLY A 433 -26.75 5.33 -13.41
C GLY A 433 -27.59 6.42 -14.06
N SER A 434 -27.04 7.63 -14.23
CA SER A 434 -27.65 8.61 -15.12
C SER A 434 -27.71 8.02 -16.55
N PRO A 435 -28.60 8.52 -17.41
CA PRO A 435 -28.63 8.10 -18.81
C PRO A 435 -27.28 8.26 -19.51
N LEU A 436 -26.54 9.34 -19.21
CA LEU A 436 -25.21 9.59 -19.77
C LEU A 436 -24.18 8.58 -19.27
N ASP A 437 -24.12 8.31 -17.96
CA ASP A 437 -23.23 7.28 -17.38
C ASP A 437 -23.46 5.92 -18.06
N THR A 438 -24.74 5.56 -18.25
CA THR A 438 -25.13 4.29 -18.86
C THR A 438 -24.76 4.23 -20.34
N ILE A 439 -24.94 5.32 -21.09
CA ILE A 439 -24.52 5.39 -22.50
C ILE A 439 -23.01 5.16 -22.61
N VAL A 440 -22.22 5.90 -21.84
CA VAL A 440 -20.75 5.79 -21.87
C VAL A 440 -20.32 4.39 -21.46
N ALA A 441 -20.84 3.88 -20.34
CA ALA A 441 -20.48 2.55 -19.83
C ALA A 441 -20.83 1.43 -20.82
N GLU A 442 -22.05 1.40 -21.37
CA GLU A 442 -22.48 0.33 -22.28
C GLU A 442 -21.74 0.37 -23.62
N LEU A 443 -21.45 1.56 -24.15
CA LEU A 443 -20.64 1.71 -25.37
C LEU A 443 -19.18 1.28 -25.14
N ALA A 444 -18.58 1.63 -24.00
CA ALA A 444 -17.25 1.18 -23.63
C ALA A 444 -17.20 -0.35 -23.44
N ILE A 445 -18.19 -0.92 -22.74
CA ILE A 445 -18.29 -2.38 -22.57
C ILE A 445 -18.43 -3.08 -23.92
N HIS A 446 -19.27 -2.52 -24.80
CA HIS A 446 -19.46 -3.05 -26.14
C HIS A 446 -18.18 -2.99 -26.98
N ALA A 447 -17.44 -1.88 -26.94
CA ALA A 447 -16.17 -1.74 -27.63
C ALA A 447 -15.12 -2.75 -27.13
N ASN A 448 -14.90 -2.82 -25.82
CA ASN A 448 -13.96 -3.76 -25.19
C ASN A 448 -14.30 -5.24 -25.47
N SER A 449 -15.59 -5.59 -25.50
CA SER A 449 -16.05 -6.94 -25.82
C SER A 449 -15.85 -7.27 -27.31
N THR A 450 -16.21 -6.33 -28.20
CA THR A 450 -16.09 -6.49 -29.65
C THR A 450 -14.64 -6.57 -30.09
N TRP A 451 -13.77 -5.72 -29.55
CA TRP A 451 -12.34 -5.77 -29.83
C TRP A 451 -11.64 -6.96 -29.19
N GLY A 452 -12.09 -7.41 -28.02
CA GLY A 452 -11.69 -8.72 -27.48
C GLY A 452 -12.03 -9.87 -28.44
N ALA A 453 -13.22 -9.85 -29.05
CA ALA A 453 -13.59 -10.81 -30.10
C ALA A 453 -12.66 -10.69 -31.31
N PHE A 454 -12.43 -9.47 -31.77
CA PHE A 454 -11.62 -9.18 -32.95
C PHE A 454 -10.19 -9.70 -32.82
N LEU A 455 -9.56 -9.49 -31.65
CA LEU A 455 -8.23 -10.06 -31.35
C LEU A 455 -8.24 -11.59 -31.37
N HIS A 456 -9.23 -12.19 -30.69
CA HIS A 456 -9.39 -13.65 -30.62
C HIS A 456 -9.55 -14.26 -32.01
N ASP A 457 -10.43 -13.72 -32.84
CA ASP A 457 -10.75 -14.22 -34.18
C ASP A 457 -9.55 -14.12 -35.15
N HIS A 458 -8.67 -13.13 -34.95
CA HIS A 458 -7.41 -12.99 -35.70
C HIS A 458 -6.26 -13.83 -35.13
N GLY A 459 -6.49 -14.55 -34.03
CA GLY A 459 -5.45 -15.33 -33.35
C GLY A 459 -4.31 -14.48 -32.78
N VAL A 460 -4.59 -13.21 -32.50
CA VAL A 460 -3.68 -12.22 -31.94
C VAL A 460 -3.87 -12.20 -30.41
N PRO A 461 -2.80 -12.33 -29.60
CA PRO A 461 -2.94 -12.26 -28.15
C PRO A 461 -3.31 -10.83 -27.72
N GLY A 462 -4.21 -10.73 -26.75
CA GLY A 462 -4.57 -9.50 -26.08
C GLY A 462 -4.57 -9.70 -24.57
N ILE A 463 -4.70 -8.63 -23.81
CA ILE A 463 -4.88 -8.64 -22.36
C ILE A 463 -6.37 -8.56 -22.07
N TYR A 464 -6.90 -9.63 -21.49
CA TYR A 464 -8.30 -9.79 -21.16
C TYR A 464 -8.49 -9.72 -19.65
N ARG A 465 -9.53 -9.00 -19.22
CA ARG A 465 -10.01 -9.02 -17.84
C ARG A 465 -11.14 -10.03 -17.74
N THR A 466 -10.89 -11.07 -16.96
CA THR A 466 -11.74 -12.26 -16.93
C THR A 466 -12.27 -12.48 -15.54
N GLN A 467 -13.46 -13.04 -15.44
CA GLN A 467 -14.09 -13.29 -14.16
C GLN A 467 -14.94 -14.55 -14.24
N ARG A 468 -14.53 -15.57 -13.51
CA ARG A 468 -15.20 -16.87 -13.43
C ARG A 468 -15.19 -17.35 -11.98
N ALA A 469 -16.16 -18.17 -11.62
CA ALA A 469 -16.20 -18.82 -10.31
C ALA A 469 -14.96 -19.73 -10.14
N PHE A 470 -14.21 -19.54 -9.06
CA PHE A 470 -13.02 -20.34 -8.77
C PHE A 470 -13.39 -21.64 -8.05
N GLY A 471 -12.90 -22.79 -8.54
CA GLY A 471 -13.06 -24.10 -7.93
C GLY A 471 -14.44 -24.74 -8.15
N ALA A 472 -15.51 -24.09 -7.68
CA ALA A 472 -16.89 -24.55 -7.82
C ALA A 472 -17.75 -23.52 -8.57
N PRO A 473 -18.89 -23.92 -9.17
CA PRO A 473 -19.82 -22.98 -9.83
C PRO A 473 -20.35 -21.85 -8.92
N THR A 474 -20.31 -22.07 -7.60
CA THR A 474 -20.68 -21.10 -6.54
C THR A 474 -19.48 -20.50 -5.81
N GLY A 475 -18.25 -20.76 -6.29
CA GLY A 475 -17.04 -20.21 -5.69
C GLY A 475 -16.90 -18.70 -5.92
N PRO A 476 -16.03 -18.03 -5.15
CA PRO A 476 -15.83 -16.59 -5.24
C PRO A 476 -15.38 -16.19 -6.66
N LYS A 477 -16.03 -15.18 -7.22
CA LYS A 477 -15.78 -14.68 -8.58
C LYS A 477 -14.76 -13.55 -8.54
N ARG A 478 -13.47 -13.88 -8.67
CA ARG A 478 -12.40 -12.87 -8.71
C ARG A 478 -12.06 -12.47 -10.14
N THR A 479 -11.88 -11.17 -10.35
CA THR A 479 -11.38 -10.65 -11.63
C THR A 479 -9.88 -10.90 -11.72
N ARG A 480 -9.40 -11.33 -12.90
CA ARG A 480 -7.98 -11.55 -13.17
C ARG A 480 -7.64 -11.15 -14.60
N MET A 481 -6.44 -10.63 -14.81
CA MET A 481 -5.93 -10.42 -16.16
C MET A 481 -5.26 -11.66 -16.71
N GLN A 482 -5.45 -11.91 -18.00
CA GLN A 482 -4.81 -13.02 -18.72
C GLN A 482 -4.69 -12.73 -20.21
N THR A 483 -3.84 -13.47 -20.91
CA THR A 483 -3.54 -13.21 -22.33
C THR A 483 -4.50 -13.89 -23.31
N SER A 484 -5.54 -14.56 -22.81
CA SER A 484 -6.48 -15.35 -23.61
C SER A 484 -7.91 -14.95 -23.30
N ALA A 485 -8.74 -14.90 -24.34
CA ALA A 485 -10.16 -14.63 -24.22
C ALA A 485 -10.84 -15.61 -23.27
N ALA A 486 -11.55 -15.09 -22.28
CA ALA A 486 -12.49 -15.84 -21.46
C ALA A 486 -13.62 -14.91 -20.97
N PRO A 487 -14.78 -15.49 -20.60
CA PRO A 487 -15.91 -14.78 -20.05
C PRO A 487 -15.55 -13.90 -18.86
N HIS A 488 -16.25 -12.77 -18.82
CA HIS A 488 -16.42 -11.97 -17.63
C HIS A 488 -17.87 -12.11 -17.19
N GLU A 489 -18.13 -13.06 -16.29
CA GLU A 489 -19.50 -13.43 -15.89
C GLU A 489 -20.24 -12.25 -15.27
N GLY A 490 -19.58 -11.46 -14.42
CA GLY A 490 -20.13 -10.25 -13.81
C GLY A 490 -20.65 -9.25 -14.86
N LEU A 491 -19.86 -8.94 -15.87
CA LEU A 491 -20.29 -8.05 -16.96
C LEU A 491 -21.25 -8.72 -17.95
N GLY A 492 -21.47 -10.04 -17.89
CA GLY A 492 -22.34 -10.74 -18.84
C GLY A 492 -21.79 -10.77 -20.28
N VAL A 493 -20.47 -10.84 -20.45
CA VAL A 493 -19.82 -10.87 -21.77
C VAL A 493 -18.91 -12.09 -21.92
N SER A 494 -18.81 -12.61 -23.15
CA SER A 494 -18.02 -13.81 -23.47
C SER A 494 -16.51 -13.57 -23.47
N GLN A 495 -16.08 -12.33 -23.69
CA GLN A 495 -14.72 -11.86 -23.55
C GLN A 495 -14.72 -10.35 -23.28
N TYR A 496 -13.69 -9.86 -22.59
CA TYR A 496 -13.55 -8.46 -22.24
C TYR A 496 -12.08 -8.06 -22.25
N ALA A 497 -11.66 -7.25 -23.24
CA ALA A 497 -10.30 -6.77 -23.37
C ALA A 497 -10.28 -5.25 -23.17
N TRP A 498 -9.65 -4.76 -22.09
CA TRP A 498 -9.54 -3.33 -21.83
C TRP A 498 -8.78 -2.63 -22.96
N SER A 499 -9.48 -1.75 -23.67
CA SER A 499 -9.00 -1.11 -24.91
C SER A 499 -9.54 0.31 -25.07
N THR A 500 -10.26 0.84 -24.07
CA THR A 500 -10.99 2.12 -24.14
C THR A 500 -10.33 3.25 -23.35
N SER A 501 -9.17 2.99 -22.70
CA SER A 501 -8.45 3.99 -21.90
C SER A 501 -6.92 4.01 -22.13
N PRO A 502 -6.42 4.04 -23.37
CA PRO A 502 -5.00 3.86 -23.69
C PRO A 502 -4.09 5.01 -23.24
N LEU A 503 -4.62 6.19 -22.90
CA LEU A 503 -3.81 7.30 -22.37
C LEU A 503 -3.47 7.13 -20.88
N ARG A 504 -4.25 6.32 -20.16
CA ARG A 504 -4.16 6.17 -18.69
C ARG A 504 -3.97 4.74 -18.21
N ARG A 505 -4.09 3.73 -19.08
CA ARG A 505 -3.81 2.32 -18.76
C ARG A 505 -2.91 1.70 -19.82
N TYR A 506 -1.77 1.19 -19.38
CA TYR A 506 -0.77 0.62 -20.28
C TYR A 506 -1.26 -0.66 -20.97
N VAL A 507 -2.12 -1.45 -20.31
CA VAL A 507 -2.73 -2.63 -20.93
C VAL A 507 -3.67 -2.29 -22.10
N ASP A 508 -4.36 -1.14 -22.04
CA ASP A 508 -5.16 -0.62 -23.15
C ASP A 508 -4.27 -0.18 -24.31
N LEU A 509 -3.12 0.46 -24.04
CA LEU A 509 -2.12 0.77 -25.08
C LEU A 509 -1.58 -0.50 -25.75
N VAL A 510 -1.28 -1.54 -24.95
CA VAL A 510 -0.82 -2.84 -25.47
C VAL A 510 -1.88 -3.49 -26.36
N ASN A 511 -3.14 -3.51 -25.92
CA ASN A 511 -4.24 -4.02 -26.74
C ASN A 511 -4.44 -3.19 -28.00
N GLN A 512 -4.26 -1.88 -27.93
CA GLN A 512 -4.41 -1.01 -29.09
C GLN A 512 -3.37 -1.28 -30.18
N TRP A 513 -2.10 -1.54 -29.82
CA TRP A 513 -1.09 -1.99 -30.80
C TRP A 513 -1.51 -3.28 -31.52
N GLN A 514 -2.09 -4.22 -30.78
CA GLN A 514 -2.56 -5.49 -31.33
C GLN A 514 -3.76 -5.29 -32.26
N LEU A 515 -4.70 -4.43 -31.86
CA LEU A 515 -5.88 -4.09 -32.66
C LEU A 515 -5.50 -3.37 -33.95
N ILE A 516 -4.56 -2.42 -33.90
CA ILE A 516 -4.05 -1.73 -35.09
C ILE A 516 -3.40 -2.74 -36.05
N ALA A 517 -2.64 -3.72 -35.55
CA ALA A 517 -2.09 -4.78 -36.39
C ALA A 517 -3.20 -5.62 -37.05
N CYS A 518 -4.30 -5.91 -36.34
CA CYS A 518 -5.49 -6.56 -36.91
C CYS A 518 -6.13 -5.74 -38.03
N VAL A 519 -6.31 -4.43 -37.82
CA VAL A 519 -6.88 -3.51 -38.82
C VAL A 519 -6.00 -3.42 -40.07
N GLN A 520 -4.69 -3.26 -39.90
CA GLN A 520 -3.76 -3.03 -41.02
C GLN A 520 -3.44 -4.29 -41.82
N HIS A 521 -3.39 -5.46 -41.17
CA HIS A 521 -2.88 -6.68 -41.79
C HIS A 521 -3.92 -7.81 -41.92
N GLY A 522 -5.11 -7.65 -41.35
CA GLY A 522 -6.19 -8.65 -41.40
C GLY A 522 -5.69 -10.03 -41.00
N VAL A 523 -5.86 -11.02 -41.87
CA VAL A 523 -5.44 -12.43 -41.63
C VAL A 523 -3.96 -12.56 -41.28
N MET A 524 -3.10 -11.64 -41.74
CA MET A 524 -1.65 -11.65 -41.44
C MET A 524 -1.28 -10.96 -40.13
N ALA A 525 -2.25 -10.42 -39.38
CA ALA A 525 -2.02 -9.65 -38.16
C ALA A 525 -1.18 -10.38 -37.12
N LYS A 526 -1.39 -11.69 -36.92
CA LYS A 526 -0.57 -12.49 -35.99
C LYS A 526 0.94 -12.44 -36.28
N LEU A 527 1.32 -12.26 -37.55
CA LEU A 527 2.72 -12.15 -37.97
C LEU A 527 3.27 -10.73 -37.78
N ALA A 528 2.43 -9.70 -37.86
CA ALA A 528 2.82 -8.29 -37.72
C ALA A 528 2.71 -7.75 -36.29
N ALA A 529 1.74 -8.25 -35.52
CA ALA A 529 1.44 -7.95 -34.11
C ALA A 529 2.70 -7.78 -33.24
N PRO A 530 2.84 -6.69 -32.44
CA PRO A 530 4.04 -6.46 -31.64
C PRO A 530 4.32 -7.54 -30.58
N PHE A 531 3.29 -8.12 -29.95
CA PHE A 531 3.46 -9.28 -29.06
C PHE A 531 2.93 -10.55 -29.72
N LYS A 532 3.70 -11.63 -29.58
CA LYS A 532 3.36 -12.94 -30.15
C LYS A 532 2.60 -13.81 -29.13
N PRO A 533 1.89 -14.86 -29.58
CA PRO A 533 1.32 -15.82 -28.64
C PRO A 533 2.39 -16.40 -27.73
N LYS A 534 2.12 -16.44 -26.42
CA LYS A 534 3.06 -16.88 -25.37
C LYS A 534 4.33 -16.00 -25.24
N ASP A 535 4.24 -14.72 -25.61
CA ASP A 535 5.32 -13.75 -25.41
C ASP A 535 5.55 -13.50 -23.91
N ALA A 536 6.79 -13.69 -23.46
CA ALA A 536 7.17 -13.54 -22.07
C ALA A 536 7.01 -12.09 -21.57
N ASP A 537 7.24 -11.10 -22.42
CA ASP A 537 7.03 -9.69 -22.06
C ASP A 537 5.55 -9.41 -21.84
N LEU A 538 4.65 -10.00 -22.63
CA LEU A 538 3.21 -9.81 -22.45
C LEU A 538 2.73 -10.36 -21.10
N TYR A 539 3.26 -11.53 -20.67
CA TYR A 539 2.98 -12.06 -19.34
C TYR A 539 3.54 -11.18 -18.22
N ALA A 540 4.75 -10.64 -18.39
CA ALA A 540 5.34 -9.71 -17.43
C ALA A 540 4.52 -8.42 -17.30
N VAL A 541 3.96 -7.91 -18.41
CA VAL A 541 3.06 -6.75 -18.39
C VAL A 541 1.78 -7.05 -17.63
N VAL A 542 1.16 -8.20 -17.86
CA VAL A 542 -0.06 -8.61 -17.13
C VAL A 542 0.19 -8.66 -15.62
N GLN A 543 1.25 -9.35 -15.18
CA GLN A 543 1.58 -9.45 -13.76
C GLN A 543 1.92 -8.09 -13.15
N GLY A 544 2.81 -7.34 -13.80
CA GLY A 544 3.23 -6.03 -13.29
C GLY A 544 2.08 -5.03 -13.21
N PHE A 545 1.15 -5.07 -14.17
CA PHE A 545 -0.03 -4.22 -14.16
C PHE A 545 -0.97 -4.58 -12.99
N ASP A 546 -1.32 -5.85 -12.78
CA ASP A 546 -2.21 -6.25 -11.68
C ASP A 546 -1.66 -5.80 -10.31
N ASP A 547 -0.35 -6.01 -10.08
CA ASP A 547 0.32 -5.61 -8.83
C ASP A 547 0.32 -4.08 -8.64
N THR A 548 0.71 -3.34 -9.68
CA THR A 548 0.82 -1.87 -9.61
C THR A 548 -0.55 -1.20 -9.53
N TYR A 549 -1.53 -1.69 -10.29
CA TYR A 549 -2.87 -1.13 -10.33
C TYR A 549 -3.57 -1.29 -8.98
N SER A 550 -3.45 -2.47 -8.35
CA SER A 550 -3.99 -2.73 -7.01
C SER A 550 -3.36 -1.80 -5.96
N ALA A 551 -2.03 -1.70 -5.96
CA ALA A 551 -1.30 -0.83 -5.03
C ALA A 551 -1.64 0.66 -5.21
N TYR A 552 -1.84 1.10 -6.45
CA TYR A 552 -2.30 2.46 -6.72
C TYR A 552 -3.69 2.67 -6.16
N ALA A 553 -4.64 1.79 -6.46
CA ALA A 553 -6.02 1.92 -6.01
C ALA A 553 -6.17 1.85 -4.48
N ASP A 554 -5.33 1.08 -3.77
CA ASP A 554 -5.21 1.16 -2.30
C ASP A 554 -4.82 2.57 -1.82
N TYR A 555 -3.85 3.19 -2.48
CA TYR A 555 -3.46 4.56 -2.18
C TYR A 555 -4.57 5.56 -2.51
N GLN A 556 -5.29 5.39 -3.63
CA GLN A 556 -6.42 6.27 -4.01
C GLN A 556 -7.51 6.21 -2.93
N ARG A 557 -7.93 5.00 -2.52
CA ARG A 557 -8.91 4.80 -1.43
C ARG A 557 -8.44 5.42 -0.12
N ARG A 558 -7.17 5.22 0.26
CA ARG A 558 -6.60 5.84 1.45
C ARG A 558 -6.68 7.36 1.40
N MET A 559 -6.41 7.96 0.24
CA MET A 559 -6.51 9.41 0.05
C MET A 559 -7.96 9.90 0.06
N GLU A 560 -8.91 9.18 -0.56
CA GLU A 560 -10.34 9.47 -0.45
C GLU A 560 -10.80 9.47 1.01
N TYR A 561 -10.43 8.45 1.78
CA TYR A 561 -10.77 8.38 3.20
C TYR A 561 -10.13 9.51 4.00
N PHE A 562 -8.86 9.83 3.72
CA PHE A 562 -8.20 10.99 4.31
C PHE A 562 -9.00 12.28 4.08
N TRP A 563 -9.53 12.48 2.87
CA TRP A 563 -10.36 13.63 2.55
C TRP A 563 -11.75 13.57 3.17
N CYS A 564 -12.35 12.38 3.32
CA CYS A 564 -13.58 12.20 4.08
C CYS A 564 -13.39 12.61 5.56
N LEU A 565 -12.29 12.21 6.21
CA LEU A 565 -11.99 12.63 7.59
C LEU A 565 -11.77 14.15 7.67
N ARG A 566 -11.08 14.72 6.70
CA ARG A 566 -10.88 16.16 6.56
C ARG A 566 -12.23 16.89 6.49
N TRP A 567 -13.15 16.39 5.65
CA TRP A 567 -14.48 16.93 5.47
C TRP A 567 -15.30 16.88 6.78
N LEU A 568 -15.31 15.74 7.48
CA LEU A 568 -15.99 15.62 8.78
C LEU A 568 -15.49 16.67 9.78
N ARG A 569 -14.17 16.91 9.81
CA ARG A 569 -13.57 17.93 10.67
C ARG A 569 -13.92 19.36 10.24
N GLN A 570 -13.86 19.66 8.95
CA GLN A 570 -14.21 20.99 8.40
C GLN A 570 -15.66 21.38 8.69
N GLU A 571 -16.58 20.43 8.43
CA GLU A 571 -18.02 20.62 8.62
C GLU A 571 -18.45 20.47 10.09
N ASN A 572 -17.49 20.20 10.99
CA ASN A 572 -17.71 19.98 12.42
C ASN A 572 -18.83 18.95 12.69
N ARG A 573 -18.83 17.85 11.91
CA ARG A 573 -19.83 16.79 11.99
C ARG A 573 -19.59 15.96 13.24
N LYS A 574 -20.44 16.19 14.25
CA LYS A 574 -20.45 15.41 15.49
C LYS A 574 -21.30 14.16 15.39
N HIS A 575 -22.32 14.20 14.54
CA HIS A 575 -23.20 13.07 14.28
C HIS A 575 -23.26 12.81 12.78
N VAL A 576 -23.28 11.54 12.40
CA VAL A 576 -23.32 11.12 10.99
C VAL A 576 -24.32 9.98 10.82
N GLU A 577 -25.05 9.99 9.71
CA GLU A 577 -25.91 8.88 9.31
C GLU A 577 -25.09 7.87 8.50
N ALA A 578 -25.33 6.59 8.78
CA ALA A 578 -24.61 5.49 8.16
C ALA A 578 -25.52 4.29 7.93
N SER A 579 -25.18 3.49 6.94
CA SER A 579 -25.88 2.26 6.59
C SER A 579 -24.98 1.05 6.81
N VAL A 580 -25.53 -0.01 7.43
CA VAL A 580 -24.79 -1.26 7.68
C VAL A 580 -24.44 -1.95 6.35
N VAL A 581 -23.16 -2.27 6.15
CA VAL A 581 -22.68 -3.02 4.99
C VAL A 581 -22.65 -4.52 5.29
N LYS A 582 -21.86 -4.92 6.29
CA LYS A 582 -21.70 -6.32 6.74
C LYS A 582 -21.09 -6.32 8.15
N GLY A 583 -21.64 -7.12 9.07
CA GLY A 583 -21.13 -7.18 10.44
C GLY A 583 -21.14 -5.81 11.12
N ASP A 584 -19.98 -5.35 11.59
CA ASP A 584 -19.78 -4.03 12.20
C ASP A 584 -19.30 -2.95 11.20
N LEU A 585 -19.12 -3.31 9.92
CA LEU A 585 -18.73 -2.39 8.87
C LEU A 585 -19.94 -1.59 8.40
N VAL A 586 -19.81 -0.26 8.46
CA VAL A 586 -20.85 0.69 8.02
C VAL A 586 -20.27 1.63 6.99
N ARG A 587 -21.16 2.25 6.22
CA ARG A 587 -20.82 3.30 5.25
C ARG A 587 -21.58 4.56 5.59
N LEU A 588 -20.91 5.71 5.56
CA LEU A 588 -21.58 6.99 5.75
C LEU A 588 -22.44 7.34 4.54
N ASP A 589 -23.60 7.96 4.79
CA ASP A 589 -24.57 8.26 3.74
C ASP A 589 -24.15 9.53 2.94
N GLU A 590 -23.49 10.51 3.58
CA GLU A 590 -23.12 11.80 2.97
C GLU A 590 -21.76 11.81 2.26
N ILE A 591 -20.89 10.84 2.55
CA ILE A 591 -19.51 10.76 2.01
C ILE A 591 -19.08 9.30 1.86
N PRO A 592 -18.15 8.96 0.94
CA PRO A 592 -17.73 7.58 0.68
C PRO A 592 -16.72 7.08 1.73
N LEU A 593 -17.08 7.12 3.01
CA LEU A 593 -16.26 6.60 4.10
C LEU A 593 -16.87 5.32 4.64
N LEU A 594 -16.11 4.22 4.55
CA LEU A 594 -16.42 3.00 5.30
C LEU A 594 -15.60 2.98 6.58
N LEU A 595 -16.23 2.52 7.66
CA LEU A 595 -15.60 2.41 8.97
C LEU A 595 -16.24 1.29 9.78
N HIS A 596 -15.49 0.74 10.72
CA HIS A 596 -16.02 -0.23 11.68
C HIS A 596 -16.63 0.51 12.88
N VAL A 597 -17.75 0.00 13.39
CA VAL A 597 -18.43 0.53 14.58
C VAL A 597 -18.28 -0.49 15.72
N PRO A 598 -17.32 -0.27 16.65
CA PRO A 598 -17.10 -1.20 17.76
C PRO A 598 -18.37 -1.42 18.58
N GLY A 599 -18.73 -2.69 18.79
CA GLY A 599 -19.88 -3.07 19.61
C GLY A 599 -21.25 -2.82 18.94
N LEU A 600 -21.31 -2.63 17.61
CA LEU A 600 -22.57 -2.46 16.89
C LEU A 600 -23.54 -3.64 17.06
N GLY A 601 -23.02 -4.86 17.21
CA GLY A 601 -23.84 -6.07 17.25
C GLY A 601 -24.28 -6.51 15.85
N VAL A 602 -25.27 -7.40 15.78
CA VAL A 602 -25.76 -7.95 14.51
C VAL A 602 -26.96 -7.15 14.01
N HIS A 603 -26.79 -6.48 12.88
CA HIS A 603 -27.85 -5.76 12.19
C HIS A 603 -27.99 -6.25 10.75
N ALA A 604 -29.20 -6.15 10.19
CA ALA A 604 -29.41 -6.43 8.79
C ALA A 604 -28.66 -5.43 7.91
N ARG A 605 -28.12 -5.88 6.78
CA ARG A 605 -27.52 -5.00 5.78
C ARG A 605 -28.52 -3.93 5.34
N GLY A 606 -28.05 -2.69 5.23
CA GLY A 606 -28.87 -1.52 4.89
C GLY A 606 -29.56 -0.86 6.09
N THR A 607 -29.49 -1.44 7.30
CA THR A 607 -30.02 -0.78 8.51
C THR A 607 -29.35 0.59 8.68
N ARG A 608 -30.15 1.64 8.84
CA ARG A 608 -29.69 3.01 9.04
C ARG A 608 -29.43 3.30 10.51
N LEU A 609 -28.30 3.94 10.76
CA LEU A 609 -27.74 4.23 12.06
C LEU A 609 -27.40 5.71 12.14
N LEU A 610 -27.54 6.27 13.34
CA LEU A 610 -26.97 7.55 13.72
C LEU A 610 -25.77 7.28 14.63
N LEU A 611 -24.60 7.79 14.23
CA LEU A 611 -23.33 7.56 14.90
C LEU A 611 -22.81 8.88 15.49
N ASP A 612 -22.18 8.79 16.66
CA ASP A 612 -21.44 9.85 17.33
C ASP A 612 -19.96 9.78 16.94
N VAL A 613 -19.39 10.87 16.43
CA VAL A 613 -18.00 10.96 15.98
C VAL A 613 -17.12 11.38 17.16
N MET A 614 -16.31 10.45 17.65
CA MET A 614 -15.52 10.62 18.88
C MET A 614 -14.15 11.24 18.60
N SER A 615 -13.45 10.73 17.60
CA SER A 615 -12.13 11.22 17.20
C SER A 615 -11.84 10.93 15.72
N LEU A 616 -10.99 11.76 15.12
CA LEU A 616 -10.52 11.65 13.74
C LEU A 616 -8.99 11.75 13.75
N ASP A 617 -8.30 10.76 13.18
CA ASP A 617 -6.85 10.77 13.01
C ASP A 617 -6.50 10.69 11.52
N GLU A 618 -6.05 11.82 10.97
CA GLU A 618 -5.67 11.95 9.57
C GLU A 618 -4.28 11.36 9.28
N LEU A 619 -3.44 11.10 10.30
CA LEU A 619 -2.12 10.47 10.12
C LEU A 619 -2.25 8.96 9.91
N THR A 620 -3.17 8.31 10.61
CA THR A 620 -3.47 6.88 10.43
C THR A 620 -4.61 6.64 9.42
N VAL A 621 -5.43 7.66 9.17
CA VAL A 621 -6.67 7.60 8.38
C VAL A 621 -7.72 6.73 9.09
N GLU A 622 -7.97 7.07 10.35
CA GLU A 622 -8.91 6.36 11.22
C GLU A 622 -9.93 7.31 11.84
N ALA A 623 -11.16 6.82 12.01
CA ALA A 623 -12.22 7.49 12.76
C ALA A 623 -12.71 6.58 13.88
N SER A 624 -12.83 7.11 15.10
CA SER A 624 -13.54 6.44 16.18
C SER A 624 -14.96 6.95 16.22
N VAL A 625 -15.92 6.03 16.13
CA VAL A 625 -17.35 6.34 16.24
C VAL A 625 -18.03 5.45 17.27
N ARG A 626 -19.23 5.84 17.69
CA ARG A 626 -20.08 5.06 18.57
C ARG A 626 -21.52 5.12 18.07
N LEU A 627 -22.25 4.00 18.18
CA LEU A 627 -23.68 3.99 17.92
C LEU A 627 -24.42 4.92 18.89
N LEU A 628 -25.18 5.88 18.35
CA LEU A 628 -26.05 6.75 19.12
C LEU A 628 -27.51 6.27 19.05
N GLN A 629 -27.99 5.92 17.85
CA GLN A 629 -29.35 5.44 17.64
C GLN A 629 -29.46 4.56 16.38
N VAL A 630 -30.32 3.55 16.42
CA VAL A 630 -30.77 2.83 15.22
C VAL A 630 -32.00 3.56 14.67
N LEU A 631 -31.91 4.08 13.45
CA LEU A 631 -32.96 4.93 12.86
C LEU A 631 -34.16 4.11 12.36
N ASP A 632 -33.91 2.88 11.89
CA ASP A 632 -34.95 1.99 11.37
C ASP A 632 -35.64 1.13 12.46
N ALA A 633 -35.39 1.41 13.74
CA ALA A 633 -36.08 0.71 14.81
C ALA A 633 -37.59 1.07 14.79
N PRO A 634 -38.52 0.11 14.99
CA PRO A 634 -39.93 0.43 15.12
C PRO A 634 -40.11 1.40 16.29
N THR A 635 -40.58 2.61 16.01
CA THR A 635 -40.96 3.58 17.03
C THR A 635 -42.06 2.97 17.89
N VAL A 636 -41.70 2.48 19.08
CA VAL A 636 -42.68 2.24 20.14
C VAL A 636 -43.11 3.62 20.60
N ALA A 637 -44.22 4.11 20.05
CA ALA A 637 -44.87 5.30 20.54
C ALA A 637 -45.24 5.06 22.00
N SER A 638 -44.63 5.85 22.89
CA SER A 638 -44.99 5.91 24.30
C SER A 638 -46.44 6.36 24.42
N GLY A 639 -47.33 5.46 24.83
CA GLY A 639 -48.74 5.78 25.03
C GLY A 639 -49.53 4.60 25.58
N THR A 640 -49.77 4.67 26.90
CA THR A 640 -50.86 4.04 27.66
C THR A 640 -50.85 2.53 27.90
N GLU A 641 -50.75 2.24 29.21
CA GLU A 641 -51.39 1.17 29.99
C GLU A 641 -50.98 -0.27 29.71
N ALA A 642 -50.29 -0.79 30.73
CA ALA A 642 -50.10 -2.21 30.98
C ALA A 642 -51.46 -2.89 31.10
N GLU A 643 -51.70 -3.92 30.29
CA GLU A 643 -52.52 -5.06 30.69
C GLU A 643 -51.81 -6.35 30.29
N GLU A 644 -51.56 -7.14 31.33
CA GLU A 644 -51.09 -8.51 31.34
C GLU A 644 -52.08 -9.40 30.59
N VAL A 645 -51.58 -10.27 29.72
CA VAL A 645 -52.22 -11.57 29.46
C VAL A 645 -51.11 -12.62 29.40
N GLU A 646 -50.96 -13.35 30.51
CA GLU A 646 -50.29 -14.64 30.57
C GLU A 646 -51.23 -15.76 30.07
N GLU A 647 -50.60 -16.90 29.74
CA GLU A 647 -51.13 -18.26 29.55
C GLU A 647 -51.70 -18.59 28.15
N ALA A 648 -51.38 -19.72 27.51
CA ALA A 648 -50.65 -20.92 27.94
C ALA A 648 -50.36 -21.88 26.75
N ASP A 649 -49.39 -22.77 27.02
CA ASP A 649 -49.17 -24.15 26.53
C ASP A 649 -48.48 -24.45 25.17
N GLU A 650 -47.21 -24.91 25.31
CA GLU A 650 -46.74 -26.31 25.11
C GLU A 650 -47.34 -27.06 23.89
N GLU A 651 -46.61 -27.61 22.91
CA GLU A 651 -45.44 -28.49 22.88
C GLU A 651 -44.96 -28.57 21.40
N ASP A 652 -43.65 -28.57 21.15
CA ASP A 652 -42.96 -29.55 20.28
C ASP A 652 -41.48 -29.16 20.14
N GLU A 653 -40.64 -29.87 20.90
CA GLU A 653 -39.20 -29.95 20.71
C GLU A 653 -38.84 -30.85 19.52
N GLU A 654 -37.60 -30.68 19.05
CA GLU A 654 -36.87 -31.50 18.07
C GLU A 654 -37.16 -31.31 16.56
N SER A 655 -36.51 -30.31 15.97
CA SER A 655 -35.46 -30.61 14.99
C SER A 655 -34.44 -29.47 14.92
N GLY A 656 -33.34 -29.66 15.64
CA GLY A 656 -32.19 -28.79 15.58
C GLY A 656 -31.38 -28.98 14.30
N LYS A 657 -30.87 -27.84 13.81
CA LYS A 657 -29.69 -27.66 12.97
C LYS A 657 -29.78 -28.11 11.51
N ASP A 658 -30.24 -27.16 10.69
CA ASP A 658 -29.56 -26.78 9.45
C ASP A 658 -29.62 -25.25 9.33
N VAL A 659 -28.72 -24.56 10.05
CA VAL A 659 -28.38 -23.18 9.71
C VAL A 659 -27.46 -23.29 8.51
N VAL A 660 -28.09 -23.30 7.33
CA VAL A 660 -27.39 -23.23 6.05
C VAL A 660 -26.73 -21.85 6.00
N ASP A 661 -25.40 -21.86 6.05
CA ASP A 661 -24.54 -20.71 5.86
C ASP A 661 -24.91 -20.05 4.52
N ALA A 662 -25.60 -18.91 4.59
CA ALA A 662 -25.99 -18.16 3.41
C ALA A 662 -24.74 -17.46 2.86
N ALA A 663 -24.21 -18.04 1.79
CA ALA A 663 -23.02 -17.59 1.09
C ALA A 663 -23.15 -16.14 0.60
N ASP A 664 -22.25 -15.32 1.15
CA ASP A 664 -21.55 -14.16 0.57
C ASP A 664 -22.17 -13.52 -0.68
N GLU A 665 -22.81 -12.37 -0.50
CA GLU A 665 -23.45 -11.58 -1.57
C GLU A 665 -22.91 -10.14 -1.59
N SER A 666 -21.68 -9.97 -2.06
CA SER A 666 -21.12 -8.66 -2.43
C SER A 666 -20.22 -8.76 -3.67
N ALA A 667 -20.82 -8.65 -4.84
CA ALA A 667 -20.16 -8.60 -6.14
C ALA A 667 -21.05 -7.73 -7.06
N GLU A 668 -20.61 -6.75 -7.86
CA GLU A 668 -19.29 -6.25 -8.23
C GLU A 668 -19.45 -4.76 -8.61
N SER A 669 -18.53 -3.90 -8.20
CA SER A 669 -18.13 -2.70 -8.94
C SER A 669 -16.60 -2.62 -8.86
N GLU A 670 -15.94 -2.15 -9.93
CA GLU A 670 -14.48 -2.21 -10.09
C GLU A 670 -13.68 -1.57 -8.93
N ALA A 671 -14.28 -0.68 -8.14
CA ALA A 671 -13.63 -0.04 -6.98
C ALA A 671 -13.71 -0.83 -5.66
N GLU A 672 -14.66 -1.78 -5.52
CA GLU A 672 -14.86 -2.54 -4.27
C GLU A 672 -14.26 -3.96 -4.29
N ALA A 673 -13.83 -4.48 -5.46
CA ALA A 673 -13.25 -5.82 -5.57
C ALA A 673 -11.85 -5.97 -4.94
N GLU A 674 -11.16 -4.86 -4.67
CA GLU A 674 -9.84 -4.87 -4.03
C GLU A 674 -9.92 -4.89 -2.49
N ALA A 675 -11.09 -4.61 -1.90
CA ALA A 675 -11.27 -4.60 -0.44
C ALA A 675 -11.41 -6.02 0.17
N GLU A 676 -11.52 -7.08 -0.63
CA GLU A 676 -11.68 -8.47 -0.16
C GLU A 676 -10.37 -9.27 -0.11
N ALA A 677 -9.21 -8.65 -0.38
CA ALA A 677 -7.92 -9.34 -0.35
C ALA A 677 -7.26 -9.41 1.04
N ASP A 678 -7.64 -8.54 1.99
CA ASP A 678 -6.88 -8.30 3.23
C ASP A 678 -7.31 -9.17 4.43
N GLY A 679 -7.84 -10.36 4.17
CA GLY A 679 -8.47 -11.24 5.19
C GLY A 679 -7.98 -12.68 5.22
N ALA A 680 -6.78 -12.98 4.72
CA ALA A 680 -6.23 -14.34 4.73
C ALA A 680 -4.72 -14.38 4.97
N GLU A 681 -4.26 -13.80 6.08
CA GLU A 681 -3.00 -14.19 6.73
C GLU A 681 -3.32 -14.75 8.12
N GLU A 682 -3.61 -16.05 8.20
CA GLU A 682 -3.37 -16.88 9.38
C GLU A 682 -3.61 -18.36 9.00
N ALA A 683 -2.64 -18.97 8.31
CA ALA A 683 -2.46 -20.43 8.27
C ALA A 683 -1.09 -20.80 7.68
N GLU A 684 0.00 -20.45 8.36
CA GLU A 684 1.23 -21.27 8.31
C GLU A 684 1.25 -22.15 9.56
N ASP A 685 1.29 -23.47 9.38
CA ASP A 685 2.45 -24.32 9.71
C ASP A 685 2.01 -25.78 10.01
N ASN A 686 2.23 -26.68 9.04
CA ASN A 686 2.71 -28.06 9.26
C ASN A 686 2.62 -28.89 7.96
N ALA A 687 3.75 -29.08 7.29
CA ALA A 687 3.97 -30.29 6.49
C ALA A 687 5.48 -30.59 6.33
N THR A 688 5.96 -31.49 7.19
CA THR A 688 7.24 -32.19 7.08
C THR A 688 7.30 -32.97 5.75
N PRO A 689 8.43 -33.01 5.02
CA PRO A 689 8.52 -33.76 3.78
C PRO A 689 8.82 -35.25 4.09
N GLN A 690 7.95 -36.14 3.63
CA GLN A 690 8.18 -37.57 3.67
C GLN A 690 8.62 -38.05 2.28
N GLU A 691 9.81 -38.65 2.25
CA GLU A 691 10.42 -39.35 1.13
C GLU A 691 9.49 -40.42 0.56
N THR A 692 9.34 -40.47 -0.76
CA THR A 692 9.06 -41.73 -1.46
C THR A 692 9.98 -41.87 -2.67
N ASP A 693 10.90 -42.79 -2.49
CA ASP A 693 11.68 -43.53 -3.45
C ASP A 693 10.74 -44.30 -4.39
N GLU A 694 10.86 -44.13 -5.71
CA GLU A 694 10.54 -45.21 -6.66
C GLU A 694 11.24 -44.98 -8.01
N SER A 695 12.20 -45.86 -8.25
CA SER A 695 12.94 -46.11 -9.48
C SER A 695 12.08 -46.76 -10.57
N ALA A 696 12.22 -46.34 -11.83
CA ALA A 696 12.23 -47.25 -12.99
C ALA A 696 12.81 -46.61 -14.26
N SER A 697 13.97 -47.14 -14.64
CA SER A 697 14.66 -47.22 -15.94
C SER A 697 13.89 -46.99 -17.26
N ALA A 698 14.52 -46.26 -18.19
CA ALA A 698 15.15 -46.77 -19.43
C ALA A 698 15.44 -45.59 -20.39
N ASP A 699 16.68 -45.15 -20.56
CA ASP A 699 17.65 -45.62 -21.59
C ASP A 699 17.35 -45.06 -23.01
N HIS A 700 18.06 -43.99 -23.43
CA HIS A 700 19.02 -44.04 -24.55
C HIS A 700 19.56 -42.68 -25.03
N SER A 701 20.87 -42.70 -25.28
CA SER A 701 21.63 -42.00 -26.34
C SER A 701 22.07 -40.55 -26.10
N THR A 702 23.31 -40.42 -25.65
CA THR A 702 24.23 -39.32 -25.94
C THR A 702 25.17 -39.71 -27.08
N ALA A 703 25.39 -38.81 -28.03
CA ALA A 703 26.62 -38.70 -28.81
C ALA A 703 26.85 -37.24 -29.22
N GLU A 704 28.05 -36.77 -28.89
CA GLU A 704 28.59 -35.40 -29.01
C GLU A 704 28.73 -34.89 -30.47
N PRO A 705 29.25 -33.66 -30.65
CA PRO A 705 30.68 -33.60 -30.96
C PRO A 705 31.44 -32.50 -30.23
N GLY A 706 32.72 -32.77 -29.96
CA GLY A 706 33.60 -31.91 -29.20
C GLY A 706 34.22 -30.73 -29.95
N ARG A 707 34.63 -29.74 -29.17
CA ARG A 707 36.01 -29.27 -29.04
C ARG A 707 36.15 -28.37 -27.82
#